data_AF-A0A1E7F6Y4-F1
#
_entry.id   AF-A0A1E7F6Y4-F1
#
_cell.length_a   1.000
_cell.length_b   1.000
_cell.length_c   1.000
_cell.angle_alpha   90.00
_cell.angle_beta   90.00
_cell.angle_gamma   90.00
#
_symmetry.space_group_name_H-M   'P 1'
#
loop_
_entity.id
_entity.type
_entity.pdbx_description
1 polymer ?
#
loop_
_entity_poly.entity_id
_entity_poly.type
_entity_poly.pdbx_seq_one_letter_code
_entity_poly.pdbx_strand_id
1 'polypeptide(L)'
;MVLLCCFSIKVKALSLIIGILFLVRSADGRPVNSEVTYDANDGILDGDGIKMANNNEGYTGGEGFVDFGDVGTSVSWSVDIPTTGFYDVAIRYASIADRGPLDLIVNNIKLGSFEIEKVADDWDEWDIETIKVYITATGEVQNLKILASQIQGPNVDKIIIKPDLTICKDFNGKKNQCKENADTIFCQWKNRKNKCKVSPLCTAINGTNNRKKKKCNKNPRNCKFDVVAGCKNNDDVDVSLCPTLCPTQAPVAAPVVAPVVAPVVAPVVAPVVAPIPEQDPVLPIIVNSTVVFKSGQKYYRNQFVSSPDDGKYQVGLDSDGKLVMKEGNNNIWELEDKYGTVISDVHTVAMQSDGNLVLRPAEQGKKAIWNSETSKNYGAEFHIDDGGQLSIMFENTALWIDGLPRGIYSPVVTVSPDLEFPVRGYFYYAWYPETWTTGNEKVKYTPNLGSIGEKYYRTGDPVVVENHVKALDWGLADLSIVSWWGRSDRLDRARITQLLDETVTQRSSIKWTVYYEDEKKFDYSKDQLVDDLNYLKKWFAWHEAWAHKDGKPVIFIWNEKECEVAERWVAAAKEAGWYVVLKLFGRWKECTNQPDSWHQYGVSESYLEYTDTSFTIGPGFFKANADEAEHPRVSRELWCEWVVKMKESKLPWQLIVSFNEWGEGTAVESAVEWKSDSGYGIYLDCLHDPVRYGSQKEL
;
A
#
# COMPACT_ATOMS: atom_id res chain seq x y z
N MET A 1 23.57 -47.77 26.45
CA MET A 1 24.99 -48.13 26.71
C MET A 1 25.64 -46.93 27.38
N VAL A 2 26.20 -47.15 28.56
CA VAL A 2 26.75 -46.17 29.51
C VAL A 2 28.13 -45.70 29.03
N LEU A 3 28.47 -44.40 29.18
CA LEU A 3 29.60 -43.93 30.01
C LEU A 3 29.83 -42.41 29.89
N LEU A 4 29.65 -41.73 31.03
CA LEU A 4 30.36 -40.52 31.39
C LEU A 4 31.84 -40.84 31.64
N CYS A 5 32.73 -39.90 31.33
CA CYS A 5 33.99 -39.73 32.07
C CYS A 5 34.34 -38.25 32.20
N CYS A 6 34.37 -37.77 33.44
CA CYS A 6 34.96 -36.52 33.87
C CYS A 6 36.49 -36.64 33.93
N PHE A 7 37.21 -35.60 33.50
CA PHE A 7 38.52 -35.25 34.06
C PHE A 7 38.60 -33.74 34.28
N SER A 8 38.85 -33.35 35.53
CA SER A 8 39.13 -31.98 35.96
C SER A 8 40.63 -31.75 36.03
N ILE A 9 41.14 -30.70 35.36
CA ILE A 9 42.37 -30.00 35.76
C ILE A 9 42.13 -28.50 35.62
N LYS A 10 42.26 -27.77 36.74
CA LYS A 10 42.22 -26.31 36.84
C LYS A 10 43.51 -25.70 36.26
N VAL A 11 43.41 -24.49 35.68
CA VAL A 11 44.09 -23.24 36.11
C VAL A 11 44.28 -22.23 34.95
N LYS A 12 43.75 -21.01 35.19
CA LYS A 12 44.10 -19.66 34.67
C LYS A 12 43.70 -19.22 33.25
N ALA A 13 42.57 -18.50 33.24
CA ALA A 13 42.32 -17.21 32.58
C ALA A 13 43.35 -16.71 31.57
N LEU A 14 42.95 -16.70 30.30
CA LEU A 14 43.30 -15.64 29.36
C LEU A 14 42.02 -15.26 28.61
N SER A 15 41.55 -14.03 28.84
CA SER A 15 40.37 -13.48 28.19
C SER A 15 40.60 -13.37 26.68
N LEU A 16 39.93 -14.21 25.89
CA LEU A 16 39.74 -13.98 24.47
C LEU A 16 38.24 -13.78 24.21
N ILE A 17 37.88 -12.52 23.98
CA ILE A 17 36.55 -12.13 23.50
C ILE A 17 36.44 -12.68 22.07
N ILE A 18 35.85 -13.87 21.92
CA ILE A 18 35.36 -14.33 20.62
C ILE A 18 34.00 -13.67 20.44
N GLY A 19 34.00 -12.50 19.80
CA GLY A 19 32.81 -11.99 19.14
C GLY A 19 32.52 -12.90 17.95
N ILE A 20 31.55 -13.78 18.09
CA ILE A 20 30.96 -14.49 16.95
C ILE A 20 30.27 -13.41 16.10
N LEU A 21 30.97 -12.98 15.05
CA LEU A 21 30.38 -12.22 13.95
C LEU A 21 29.56 -13.24 13.15
N PHE A 22 28.24 -13.22 13.28
CA PHE A 22 27.37 -13.92 12.33
C PHE A 22 27.58 -13.24 10.96
N LEU A 23 28.29 -13.90 10.05
CA LEU A 23 28.33 -13.51 8.64
C LEU A 23 27.07 -14.07 8.00
N VAL A 24 26.09 -13.19 7.73
CA VAL A 24 24.93 -13.52 6.90
C VAL A 24 25.46 -13.76 5.48
N ARG A 25 25.08 -14.89 4.88
CA ARG A 25 25.46 -15.28 3.52
C ARG A 25 24.18 -15.46 2.70
N SER A 26 24.21 -15.05 1.43
CA SER A 26 23.17 -15.37 0.45
C SER A 26 23.05 -16.89 0.25
N ALA A 27 22.01 -17.36 -0.45
CA ALA A 27 21.83 -18.81 -0.72
C ALA A 27 23.07 -19.45 -1.39
N ASP A 28 23.81 -18.65 -2.17
CA ASP A 28 25.07 -19.02 -2.85
C ASP A 28 26.35 -18.81 -2.01
N GLY A 29 26.23 -18.42 -0.73
CA GLY A 29 27.37 -18.23 0.16
C GLY A 29 28.08 -16.88 0.06
N ARG A 30 27.53 -15.90 -0.67
CA ARG A 30 28.14 -14.56 -0.87
C ARG A 30 27.82 -13.61 0.29
N PRO A 31 28.70 -12.65 0.64
CA PRO A 31 28.40 -11.63 1.64
C PRO A 31 27.23 -10.75 1.18
N VAL A 32 26.27 -10.44 2.06
CA VAL A 32 25.10 -9.59 1.76
C VAL A 32 25.46 -8.21 1.19
N ASN A 33 26.68 -7.73 1.40
CA ASN A 33 27.19 -6.44 0.93
C ASN A 33 27.82 -6.46 -0.48
N SER A 34 27.74 -7.56 -1.22
CA SER A 34 28.34 -7.63 -2.56
C SER A 34 27.41 -7.05 -3.62
N GLU A 35 27.98 -6.24 -4.51
CA GLU A 35 27.42 -5.94 -5.82
C GLU A 35 27.25 -7.24 -6.63
N VAL A 36 26.10 -7.40 -7.27
CA VAL A 36 25.78 -8.57 -8.10
C VAL A 36 25.42 -8.09 -9.50
N THR A 37 26.00 -8.74 -10.50
CA THR A 37 25.74 -8.45 -11.92
C THR A 37 25.00 -9.62 -12.54
N TYR A 38 23.99 -9.32 -13.34
CA TYR A 38 23.26 -10.27 -14.18
C TYR A 38 23.41 -9.85 -15.63
N ASP A 39 23.98 -10.74 -16.45
CA ASP A 39 24.23 -10.44 -17.87
C ASP A 39 22.94 -10.54 -18.68
N ALA A 40 22.87 -9.84 -19.82
CA ALA A 40 21.76 -9.93 -20.75
C ALA A 40 21.43 -11.38 -21.16
N ASN A 41 22.45 -12.22 -21.30
CA ASN A 41 22.31 -13.62 -21.74
C ASN A 41 21.56 -14.51 -20.74
N ASP A 42 21.49 -14.11 -19.47
CA ASP A 42 20.77 -14.82 -18.42
C ASP A 42 19.30 -14.34 -18.30
N GLY A 43 18.91 -13.37 -19.13
CA GLY A 43 17.60 -12.76 -19.13
C GLY A 43 16.58 -13.54 -19.95
N ILE A 44 15.34 -13.58 -19.47
CA ILE A 44 14.17 -14.08 -20.20
C ILE A 44 13.57 -12.91 -20.97
N LEU A 45 13.56 -13.01 -22.30
CA LEU A 45 13.02 -11.99 -23.22
C LEU A 45 11.52 -12.22 -23.47
N ASP A 46 10.74 -11.14 -23.48
CA ASP A 46 9.30 -11.18 -23.76
C ASP A 46 8.85 -9.97 -24.60
N GLY A 47 7.88 -10.19 -25.50
CA GLY A 47 7.37 -9.20 -26.45
C GLY A 47 7.83 -9.40 -27.90
N ASP A 48 7.19 -8.68 -28.83
CA ASP A 48 7.50 -8.79 -30.26
C ASP A 48 8.72 -7.92 -30.64
N GLY A 49 9.66 -8.50 -31.39
CA GLY A 49 10.85 -7.81 -31.90
C GLY A 49 12.05 -7.71 -30.96
N ILE A 50 11.92 -8.04 -29.67
CA ILE A 50 13.07 -8.14 -28.75
C ILE A 50 13.89 -9.40 -29.03
N LYS A 51 15.22 -9.29 -28.97
CA LYS A 51 16.12 -10.42 -29.25
C LYS A 51 17.50 -10.23 -28.63
N MET A 52 18.24 -11.32 -28.52
CA MET A 52 19.69 -11.25 -28.31
C MET A 52 20.39 -10.86 -29.61
N ALA A 53 21.36 -9.96 -29.49
CA ALA A 53 22.16 -9.45 -30.60
C ALA A 53 23.63 -9.29 -30.20
N ASN A 54 24.53 -9.30 -31.17
CA ASN A 54 25.98 -9.21 -30.95
C ASN A 54 26.71 -8.44 -32.07
N ASN A 55 25.96 -7.65 -32.81
CA ASN A 55 26.41 -6.95 -34.01
C ASN A 55 26.97 -5.54 -33.75
N ASN A 56 27.09 -5.15 -32.48
CA ASN A 56 27.72 -3.92 -32.02
C ASN A 56 28.86 -4.28 -31.05
N GLU A 57 29.93 -3.50 -31.06
CA GLU A 57 31.08 -3.71 -30.18
C GLU A 57 30.84 -3.15 -28.76
N GLY A 58 31.74 -3.45 -27.82
CA GLY A 58 31.75 -2.80 -26.51
C GLY A 58 30.78 -3.36 -25.45
N TYR A 59 29.91 -4.32 -25.76
CA TYR A 59 29.12 -5.05 -24.75
C TYR A 59 30.03 -5.93 -23.86
N THR A 60 29.56 -6.27 -22.67
CA THR A 60 30.35 -6.99 -21.67
C THR A 60 29.52 -8.11 -21.06
N GLY A 61 29.78 -9.34 -21.50
CA GLY A 61 29.10 -10.55 -21.02
C GLY A 61 28.80 -11.52 -22.15
N GLY A 62 28.86 -12.82 -21.86
CA GLY A 62 28.49 -13.96 -22.74
C GLY A 62 28.45 -13.74 -24.26
N GLU A 63 27.27 -13.99 -24.85
CA GLU A 63 27.06 -14.13 -26.31
C GLU A 63 26.54 -12.85 -27.00
N GLY A 64 26.17 -11.82 -26.24
CA GLY A 64 25.60 -10.58 -26.77
C GLY A 64 24.92 -9.69 -25.72
N PHE A 65 24.11 -8.76 -26.23
CA PHE A 65 23.25 -7.83 -25.51
C PHE A 65 21.78 -8.00 -25.93
N VAL A 66 20.84 -7.45 -25.15
CA VAL A 66 19.42 -7.38 -25.52
C VAL A 66 19.19 -6.20 -26.45
N ASP A 67 18.71 -6.47 -27.66
CA ASP A 67 18.17 -5.48 -28.61
C ASP A 67 16.67 -5.34 -28.34
N PHE A 68 16.27 -4.26 -27.65
CA PHE A 68 14.87 -4.01 -27.33
C PHE A 68 14.07 -3.69 -28.60
N GLY A 69 12.93 -4.36 -28.73
CA GLY A 69 11.94 -4.03 -29.74
C GLY A 69 11.12 -2.79 -29.38
N ASP A 70 9.94 -2.70 -29.98
CA ASP A 70 9.00 -1.61 -29.73
C ASP A 70 8.42 -1.64 -28.30
N VAL A 71 7.52 -0.69 -28.03
CA VAL A 71 6.77 -0.59 -26.78
C VAL A 71 6.12 -1.93 -26.40
N GLY A 72 6.29 -2.33 -25.14
CA GLY A 72 5.77 -3.58 -24.58
C GLY A 72 6.81 -4.70 -24.48
N THR A 73 8.02 -4.50 -25.01
CA THR A 73 9.11 -5.48 -24.88
C THR A 73 9.82 -5.40 -23.53
N SER A 74 10.23 -6.55 -23.01
CA SER A 74 10.89 -6.64 -21.70
C SER A 74 11.94 -7.75 -21.62
N VAL A 75 12.88 -7.58 -20.69
CA VAL A 75 13.78 -8.66 -20.23
C VAL A 75 13.69 -8.78 -18.71
N SER A 76 13.73 -10.01 -18.21
CA SER A 76 13.66 -10.29 -16.77
C SER A 76 14.71 -11.29 -16.29
N TRP A 77 15.10 -11.17 -15.03
CA TRP A 77 16.08 -12.02 -14.35
C TRP A 77 15.53 -12.53 -13.02
N SER A 78 15.97 -13.72 -12.63
CA SER A 78 15.80 -14.23 -11.28
C SER A 78 16.93 -13.70 -10.39
N VAL A 79 16.59 -12.84 -9.42
CA VAL A 79 17.56 -12.13 -8.58
C VAL A 79 17.43 -12.50 -7.11
N ASP A 80 18.56 -12.69 -6.44
CA ASP A 80 18.61 -12.91 -4.99
C ASP A 80 18.71 -11.56 -4.26
N ILE A 81 17.68 -11.23 -3.46
CA ILE A 81 17.61 -10.03 -2.62
C ILE A 81 17.56 -10.49 -1.16
N PRO A 82 18.72 -10.62 -0.50
CA PRO A 82 18.80 -11.28 0.79
C PRO A 82 18.24 -10.45 1.96
N THR A 83 18.07 -9.14 1.79
CA THR A 83 17.63 -8.23 2.86
C THR A 83 16.72 -7.14 2.33
N THR A 84 15.69 -6.79 3.08
CA THR A 84 14.87 -5.61 2.79
C THR A 84 15.70 -4.33 2.97
N GLY A 85 15.66 -3.40 2.00
CA GLY A 85 16.40 -2.15 2.10
C GLY A 85 16.52 -1.36 0.79
N PHE A 86 17.37 -0.33 0.81
CA PHE A 86 17.70 0.45 -0.38
C PHE A 86 18.79 -0.23 -1.21
N TYR A 87 18.58 -0.23 -2.52
CA TYR A 87 19.49 -0.75 -3.52
C TYR A 87 19.75 0.32 -4.57
N ASP A 88 21.01 0.43 -4.99
CA ASP A 88 21.36 1.04 -6.27
C ASP A 88 21.23 -0.05 -7.34
N VAL A 89 20.27 0.13 -8.24
CA VAL A 89 20.06 -0.74 -9.40
C VAL A 89 20.50 0.03 -10.63
N ALA A 90 21.41 -0.55 -11.41
CA ALA A 90 21.97 0.08 -12.59
C ALA A 90 21.84 -0.81 -13.82
N ILE A 91 21.61 -0.20 -14.97
CA ILE A 91 21.68 -0.86 -16.28
C ILE A 91 22.87 -0.32 -17.04
N ARG A 92 23.57 -1.18 -17.78
CA ARG A 92 24.51 -0.74 -18.79
C ARG A 92 23.84 -0.83 -20.15
N TYR A 93 23.78 0.28 -20.87
CA TYR A 93 22.99 0.39 -22.08
C TYR A 93 23.70 1.19 -23.18
N ALA A 94 23.30 0.98 -24.43
CA ALA A 94 23.67 1.79 -25.58
C ALA A 94 22.41 2.39 -26.19
N SER A 95 22.46 3.66 -26.62
CA SER A 95 21.34 4.32 -27.29
C SER A 95 21.80 5.43 -28.25
N ILE A 96 21.22 5.47 -29.44
CA ILE A 96 21.46 6.51 -30.46
C ILE A 96 20.50 7.72 -30.39
N ALA A 97 19.54 7.68 -29.47
CA ALA A 97 18.53 8.71 -29.28
C ALA A 97 18.06 8.75 -27.82
N ASP A 98 17.40 9.84 -27.43
CA ASP A 98 16.70 9.88 -26.14
C ASP A 98 15.48 8.97 -26.22
N ARG A 99 15.40 7.99 -25.30
CA ARG A 99 14.38 6.93 -25.29
C ARG A 99 13.55 6.93 -24.00
N GLY A 100 13.63 7.95 -23.15
CA GLY A 100 12.73 8.13 -22.01
C GLY A 100 12.66 6.91 -21.07
N PRO A 101 11.60 6.75 -20.26
CA PRO A 101 11.63 5.82 -19.14
C PRO A 101 11.62 4.35 -19.59
N LEU A 102 12.63 3.60 -19.14
CA LEU A 102 12.64 2.14 -19.13
C LEU A 102 12.27 1.66 -17.72
N ASP A 103 11.11 1.04 -17.57
CA ASP A 103 10.52 0.78 -16.25
C ASP A 103 11.21 -0.38 -15.53
N LEU A 104 11.63 -0.19 -14.28
CA LEU A 104 12.14 -1.23 -13.40
C LEU A 104 11.00 -1.83 -12.58
N ILE A 105 10.83 -3.14 -12.68
CA ILE A 105 9.74 -3.88 -12.04
C ILE A 105 10.36 -5.03 -11.22
N VAL A 106 10.01 -5.17 -9.94
CA VAL A 106 10.44 -6.31 -9.11
C VAL A 106 9.21 -7.02 -8.56
N ASN A 107 9.09 -8.33 -8.77
CA ASN A 107 7.92 -9.14 -8.41
C ASN A 107 6.59 -8.52 -8.88
N ASN A 108 6.60 -7.95 -10.08
CA ASN A 108 5.47 -7.27 -10.73
C ASN A 108 5.11 -5.89 -10.16
N ILE A 109 6.05 -5.27 -9.43
CA ILE A 109 5.90 -3.96 -8.80
C ILE A 109 6.84 -2.99 -9.50
N LYS A 110 6.31 -1.95 -10.13
CA LYS A 110 7.16 -0.90 -10.72
C LYS A 110 7.82 -0.10 -9.59
N LEU A 111 9.15 -0.21 -9.47
CA LEU A 111 9.93 0.48 -8.45
C LEU A 111 10.51 1.82 -8.93
N GLY A 112 10.52 2.06 -10.24
CA GLY A 112 11.04 3.28 -10.85
C GLY A 112 11.23 3.12 -12.35
N SER A 113 11.91 4.08 -12.98
CA SER A 113 12.27 4.02 -14.39
C SER A 113 13.68 4.57 -14.59
N PHE A 114 14.45 3.95 -15.48
CA PHE A 114 15.73 4.48 -15.96
C PHE A 114 15.43 5.51 -17.06
N GLU A 115 15.97 6.72 -16.93
CA GLU A 115 15.85 7.74 -17.97
C GLU A 115 16.93 7.50 -19.04
N ILE A 116 16.53 6.94 -20.18
CA ILE A 116 17.47 6.55 -21.23
C ILE A 116 17.80 7.75 -22.10
N GLU A 117 18.95 8.36 -21.85
CA GLU A 117 19.50 9.42 -22.70
C GLU A 117 20.31 8.85 -23.87
N LYS A 118 20.43 9.62 -24.95
CA LYS A 118 21.33 9.31 -26.06
C LYS A 118 22.78 9.21 -25.55
N VAL A 119 23.45 8.11 -25.87
CA VAL A 119 24.87 7.89 -25.55
C VAL A 119 25.77 8.42 -26.68
N ALA A 120 25.51 8.01 -27.92
CA ALA A 120 26.32 8.39 -29.08
C ALA A 120 25.50 8.41 -30.38
N ASP A 121 26.13 8.70 -31.52
CA ASP A 121 25.52 8.57 -32.85
C ASP A 121 25.58 7.13 -33.41
N ASP A 122 26.21 6.22 -32.68
CA ASP A 122 26.33 4.78 -32.97
C ASP A 122 25.97 3.94 -31.73
N TRP A 123 25.94 2.62 -31.90
CA TRP A 123 25.57 1.65 -30.87
C TRP A 123 26.77 0.97 -30.20
N ASP A 124 28.00 1.39 -30.52
CA ASP A 124 29.23 0.78 -30.00
C ASP A 124 29.66 1.44 -28.68
N GLU A 125 29.08 2.60 -28.36
CA GLU A 125 29.28 3.32 -27.10
C GLU A 125 28.18 2.99 -26.08
N TRP A 126 28.60 2.78 -24.83
CA TRP A 126 27.75 2.31 -23.74
C TRP A 126 27.88 3.19 -22.51
N ASP A 127 26.76 3.47 -21.84
CA ASP A 127 26.71 4.19 -20.58
C ASP A 127 26.04 3.37 -19.48
N ILE A 128 26.07 3.86 -18.24
CA ILE A 128 25.42 3.25 -17.09
C ILE A 128 24.43 4.24 -16.48
N GLU A 129 23.15 3.87 -16.47
CA GLU A 129 22.12 4.61 -15.74
C GLU A 129 21.78 3.88 -14.44
N THR A 130 21.71 4.61 -13.34
CA THR A 130 21.52 4.05 -11.99
C THR A 130 20.36 4.74 -11.27
N ILE A 131 19.41 3.93 -10.80
CA ILE A 131 18.33 4.38 -9.93
C ILE A 131 18.44 3.76 -8.55
N LYS A 132 18.03 4.53 -7.53
CA LYS A 132 17.95 4.07 -6.16
C LYS A 132 16.53 3.63 -5.87
N VAL A 133 16.34 2.38 -5.48
CA VAL A 133 15.02 1.79 -5.17
C VAL A 133 15.01 1.10 -3.81
N TYR A 134 13.83 1.01 -3.20
CA TYR A 134 13.62 0.23 -1.98
C TYR A 134 13.03 -1.11 -2.40
N ILE A 135 13.71 -2.20 -2.04
CA ILE A 135 13.30 -3.55 -2.38
C ILE A 135 13.01 -4.29 -1.08
N THR A 136 11.80 -4.85 -0.98
CA THR A 136 11.43 -5.77 0.10
C THR A 136 11.96 -7.16 -0.25
N ALA A 137 12.68 -7.80 0.68
CA ALA A 137 13.08 -9.19 0.53
C ALA A 137 11.92 -10.11 0.93
N THR A 138 11.63 -11.11 0.11
CA THR A 138 10.61 -12.13 0.39
C THR A 138 11.17 -13.36 1.10
N GLY A 139 12.50 -13.49 1.19
CA GLY A 139 13.17 -14.72 1.61
C GLY A 139 13.27 -15.78 0.50
N GLU A 140 12.82 -15.45 -0.71
CA GLU A 140 12.90 -16.28 -1.92
C GLU A 140 13.53 -15.49 -3.08
N VAL A 141 13.85 -16.18 -4.18
CA VAL A 141 14.36 -15.55 -5.41
C VAL A 141 13.26 -14.68 -6.02
N GLN A 142 13.59 -13.44 -6.37
CA GLN A 142 12.64 -12.45 -6.88
C GLN A 142 12.81 -12.27 -8.39
N ASN A 143 11.73 -11.95 -9.11
CA ASN A 143 11.83 -11.59 -10.53
C ASN A 143 12.10 -10.09 -10.65
N LEU A 144 13.20 -9.70 -11.29
CA LEU A 144 13.46 -8.32 -11.68
C LEU A 144 13.30 -8.20 -13.19
N LYS A 145 12.43 -7.30 -13.65
CA LYS A 145 12.14 -7.02 -15.04
C LYS A 145 12.41 -5.57 -15.39
N ILE A 146 12.87 -5.32 -16.61
CA ILE A 146 12.89 -4.00 -17.22
C ILE A 146 11.99 -3.97 -18.46
N LEU A 147 11.12 -2.96 -18.57
CA LEU A 147 10.04 -2.89 -19.56
C LEU A 147 10.10 -1.58 -20.35
N ALA A 148 10.12 -1.68 -21.69
CA ALA A 148 9.96 -0.55 -22.60
C ALA A 148 8.48 -0.14 -22.66
N SER A 149 8.00 0.63 -21.67
CA SER A 149 6.56 0.87 -21.51
C SER A 149 6.01 2.03 -22.34
N GLN A 150 6.84 2.97 -22.82
CA GLN A 150 6.35 4.18 -23.51
C GLN A 150 6.89 4.35 -24.92
N ILE A 151 8.12 3.92 -25.15
CA ILE A 151 8.83 4.05 -26.42
C ILE A 151 9.79 2.87 -26.58
N GLN A 152 10.28 2.65 -27.80
CA GLN A 152 11.27 1.63 -28.12
C GLN A 152 12.49 1.72 -27.19
N GLY A 153 12.84 0.60 -26.54
CA GLY A 153 13.93 0.53 -25.57
C GLY A 153 15.34 0.64 -26.17
N PRO A 154 16.39 0.79 -25.33
CA PRO A 154 17.79 0.79 -25.75
C PRO A 154 18.36 -0.62 -25.95
N ASN A 155 19.62 -0.73 -26.39
CA ASN A 155 20.35 -1.98 -26.24
C ASN A 155 20.81 -2.12 -24.78
N VAL A 156 20.54 -3.26 -24.14
CA VAL A 156 20.91 -3.49 -22.73
C VAL A 156 21.89 -4.64 -22.62
N ASP A 157 23.03 -4.37 -22.00
CA ASP A 157 24.13 -5.32 -21.83
C ASP A 157 23.98 -6.16 -20.55
N LYS A 158 23.64 -5.50 -19.44
CA LYS A 158 23.55 -6.12 -18.11
C LYS A 158 22.84 -5.24 -17.12
N ILE A 159 22.41 -5.86 -16.02
CA ILE A 159 21.92 -5.19 -14.84
C ILE A 159 22.83 -5.45 -13.64
N ILE A 160 23.01 -4.44 -12.81
CA ILE A 160 23.86 -4.45 -11.62
C ILE A 160 22.99 -4.07 -10.43
N ILE A 161 23.01 -4.89 -9.38
CA ILE A 161 22.26 -4.68 -8.15
C ILE A 161 23.26 -4.54 -7.01
N LYS A 162 23.17 -3.43 -6.29
CA LYS A 162 24.07 -3.15 -5.18
C LYS A 162 23.28 -2.68 -3.96
N PRO A 163 23.36 -3.39 -2.83
CA PRO A 163 22.83 -2.86 -1.56
C PRO A 163 23.48 -1.49 -1.26
N ASP A 164 22.67 -0.48 -1.00
CA ASP A 164 23.18 0.83 -0.59
C ASP A 164 23.45 0.82 0.92
N LEU A 165 24.74 0.75 1.25
CA LEU A 165 25.26 0.73 2.61
C LEU A 165 25.82 2.09 3.05
N THR A 166 25.46 3.19 2.36
CA THR A 166 26.09 4.48 2.62
C THR A 166 25.93 4.96 4.08
N ILE A 167 27.04 5.49 4.58
CA ILE A 167 27.36 5.90 5.95
C ILE A 167 26.25 6.70 6.65
N CYS A 168 25.80 6.23 7.82
CA CYS A 168 25.04 7.04 8.77
C CYS A 168 25.87 8.24 9.25
N LYS A 169 25.41 9.48 9.00
CA LYS A 169 25.89 10.66 9.73
C LYS A 169 25.09 10.75 11.03
N ASP A 170 25.75 10.84 12.19
CA ASP A 170 25.03 11.29 13.38
C ASP A 170 24.64 12.78 13.26
N PHE A 171 23.73 13.23 14.12
CA PHE A 171 23.32 14.64 14.26
C PHE A 171 24.49 15.62 14.49
N ASN A 172 25.71 15.13 14.74
CA ASN A 172 26.92 15.94 14.97
C ASN A 172 27.95 15.85 13.83
N GLY A 173 27.60 15.24 12.69
CA GLY A 173 28.47 15.14 11.51
C GLY A 173 29.64 14.17 11.65
N LYS A 174 29.61 13.23 12.61
CA LYS A 174 30.60 12.15 12.73
C LYS A 174 30.16 10.93 11.90
N LYS A 175 31.14 10.34 11.21
CA LYS A 175 30.97 9.10 10.43
C LYS A 175 30.80 7.91 11.40
N ASN A 176 29.67 7.23 11.36
CA ASN A 176 29.44 5.98 12.09
C ASN A 176 29.46 4.76 11.14
N GLN A 177 29.72 3.58 11.69
CA GLN A 177 29.70 2.31 10.95
C GLN A 177 28.31 1.68 11.03
N CYS A 178 27.72 1.34 9.88
CA CYS A 178 26.54 0.48 9.80
C CYS A 178 26.92 -0.93 10.28
N LYS A 179 25.99 -1.63 10.94
CA LYS A 179 26.18 -3.02 11.35
C LYS A 179 24.97 -3.86 10.98
N GLU A 180 25.26 -5.01 10.39
CA GLU A 180 24.28 -6.02 9.97
C GLU A 180 23.68 -6.77 11.17
N ASN A 181 22.40 -7.13 11.04
CA ASN A 181 21.80 -8.26 11.74
C ASN A 181 21.17 -9.21 10.69
N ALA A 182 20.70 -10.39 11.13
CA ALA A 182 20.22 -11.46 10.25
C ALA A 182 19.22 -11.00 9.16
N ASP A 183 18.38 -9.99 9.44
CA ASP A 183 17.22 -9.65 8.61
C ASP A 183 17.17 -8.16 8.18
N THR A 184 18.15 -7.31 8.54
CA THR A 184 18.08 -5.84 8.29
C THR A 184 19.41 -5.11 8.47
N ILE A 185 19.61 -4.00 7.75
CA ILE A 185 20.76 -3.08 7.88
C ILE A 185 20.43 -1.97 8.89
N PHE A 186 21.23 -1.77 9.96
CA PHE A 186 21.00 -0.74 10.99
C PHE A 186 22.21 0.19 11.23
N CYS A 187 21.96 1.41 11.70
CA CYS A 187 23.01 2.29 12.27
C CYS A 187 23.32 1.88 13.72
N GLN A 188 24.59 1.66 14.07
CA GLN A 188 25.03 1.48 15.47
C GLN A 188 25.99 2.60 15.90
N TRP A 189 25.74 3.21 17.08
CA TRP A 189 26.70 4.13 17.70
C TRP A 189 26.89 3.88 19.20
N LYS A 190 28.04 4.31 19.73
CA LYS A 190 28.36 4.29 21.16
C LYS A 190 28.00 5.63 21.80
N ASN A 191 27.19 5.61 22.86
CA ASN A 191 26.96 6.82 23.66
C ASN A 191 28.18 7.14 24.56
N ARG A 192 28.16 8.30 25.25
CA ARG A 192 29.21 8.71 26.21
C ARG A 192 29.41 7.74 27.39
N LYS A 193 28.54 6.74 27.55
CA LYS A 193 28.63 5.66 28.56
C LYS A 193 29.07 4.32 27.96
N ASN A 194 29.63 4.30 26.73
CA ASN A 194 30.06 3.09 26.01
C ASN A 194 28.96 2.05 25.73
N LYS A 195 27.67 2.40 25.85
CA LYS A 195 26.55 1.52 25.49
C LYS A 195 26.18 1.70 24.02
N CYS A 196 25.94 0.59 23.33
CA CYS A 196 25.50 0.57 21.94
C CYS A 196 24.01 0.89 21.84
N LYS A 197 23.63 1.78 20.91
CA LYS A 197 22.24 2.01 20.49
C LYS A 197 22.10 1.68 19.00
N VAL A 198 20.93 1.18 18.61
CA VAL A 198 20.56 0.74 17.25
C VAL A 198 19.39 1.61 16.77
N SER A 199 19.39 2.05 15.52
CA SER A 199 18.28 2.78 14.88
C SER A 199 18.01 2.24 13.46
N PRO A 200 16.74 2.10 13.03
CA PRO A 200 16.38 1.59 11.69
C PRO A 200 16.57 2.56 10.52
N LEU A 201 16.86 3.84 10.76
CA LEU A 201 16.84 4.86 9.70
C LEU A 201 18.22 5.48 9.46
N CYS A 202 18.84 5.14 8.33
CA CYS A 202 19.98 5.87 7.78
C CYS A 202 19.47 6.92 6.77
N THR A 203 19.62 8.21 7.04
CA THR A 203 19.41 9.26 6.02
C THR A 203 20.76 9.67 5.44
N ALA A 204 21.05 9.28 4.19
CA ALA A 204 22.21 9.78 3.46
C ALA A 204 21.89 11.16 2.87
N ILE A 205 22.47 12.22 3.45
CA ILE A 205 22.50 13.55 2.81
C ILE A 205 23.60 13.52 1.74
N ASN A 206 23.22 13.44 0.46
CA ASN A 206 24.09 13.75 -0.68
C ASN A 206 23.49 14.86 -1.54
N GLY A 207 24.11 16.05 -1.45
CA GLY A 207 23.85 17.17 -2.34
C GLY A 207 24.58 16.98 -3.66
N THR A 208 23.83 16.81 -4.73
CA THR A 208 24.29 17.03 -6.10
C THR A 208 24.18 18.53 -6.40
N ASN A 209 25.28 19.28 -6.24
CA ASN A 209 25.50 20.53 -6.96
C ASN A 209 26.97 20.97 -6.88
N ASN A 210 27.82 20.28 -7.65
CA ASN A 210 29.16 20.77 -7.98
C ASN A 210 29.04 21.83 -9.09
N ARG A 211 28.69 23.07 -8.71
CA ARG A 211 29.01 24.32 -9.45
C ARG A 211 28.51 25.55 -8.66
N LYS A 212 29.31 25.99 -7.68
CA LYS A 212 29.46 27.41 -7.22
C LYS A 212 30.37 27.46 -5.97
N LYS A 213 31.67 27.18 -6.14
CA LYS A 213 32.68 27.70 -5.20
C LYS A 213 32.95 29.17 -5.53
N LYS A 214 32.23 30.10 -4.89
CA LYS A 214 32.66 31.50 -4.78
C LYS A 214 32.37 32.06 -3.38
N LYS A 215 33.47 32.20 -2.62
CA LYS A 215 33.78 33.21 -1.60
C LYS A 215 32.82 33.37 -0.41
N CYS A 216 33.22 32.79 0.72
CA CYS A 216 33.26 33.53 2.00
C CYS A 216 34.62 33.26 2.66
N ASN A 217 35.42 34.32 2.76
CA ASN A 217 36.74 34.34 3.39
C ASN A 217 36.59 35.14 4.71
N LYS A 218 37.03 34.55 5.82
CA LYS A 218 37.55 35.20 7.05
C LYS A 218 36.73 36.35 7.68
N ASN A 219 35.90 36.02 8.68
CA ASN A 219 35.91 36.72 9.98
C ASN A 219 35.17 35.89 11.07
N PRO A 220 35.83 35.44 12.16
CA PRO A 220 35.19 34.69 13.23
C PRO A 220 34.82 35.62 14.40
N ARG A 221 33.72 36.37 14.26
CA ARG A 221 33.00 36.96 15.40
C ARG A 221 31.51 37.01 15.05
N ASN A 222 30.71 36.33 15.88
CA ASN A 222 29.27 36.02 15.74
C ASN A 222 29.04 34.75 14.88
N CYS A 223 28.57 33.61 15.38
CA CYS A 223 27.67 33.36 16.51
C CYS A 223 28.19 32.28 17.47
N LYS A 224 28.00 32.53 18.76
CA LYS A 224 28.25 31.58 19.84
C LYS A 224 27.16 30.51 19.86
N PHE A 225 27.62 29.31 20.20
CA PHE A 225 26.87 28.25 20.85
C PHE A 225 26.38 28.72 22.23
N ASP A 226 25.10 28.47 22.55
CA ASP A 226 24.54 28.34 23.91
C ASP A 226 23.62 27.10 23.84
N VAL A 227 24.01 25.92 24.35
CA VAL A 227 23.86 25.46 25.74
C VAL A 227 22.55 25.92 26.38
N VAL A 228 21.67 24.93 26.57
CA VAL A 228 20.48 24.96 27.44
C VAL A 228 20.85 25.54 28.80
N ALA A 229 20.16 26.59 29.24
CA ALA A 229 20.13 26.98 30.64
C ALA A 229 18.73 27.44 31.07
N GLY A 230 18.11 26.62 31.90
CA GLY A 230 17.08 27.01 32.86
C GLY A 230 17.48 26.45 34.22
N CYS A 231 18.42 27.13 34.91
CA CYS A 231 18.61 27.18 36.37
C CYS A 231 19.59 28.34 36.64
N LYS A 232 19.17 29.33 37.41
CA LYS A 232 19.98 30.52 37.78
C LYS A 232 20.84 30.24 39.02
N ASN A 233 22.10 30.69 38.94
CA ASN A 233 23.00 31.31 39.94
C ASN A 233 22.94 30.87 41.42
N ASN A 234 24.04 30.36 41.99
CA ASN A 234 25.13 31.18 42.58
C ASN A 234 26.29 30.29 43.06
N ASP A 235 27.52 30.77 42.78
CA ASP A 235 28.76 30.77 43.57
C ASP A 235 28.97 29.73 44.68
N ASP A 236 29.98 28.86 44.55
CA ASP A 236 31.25 28.96 45.29
C ASP A 236 32.15 27.72 45.10
N VAL A 237 33.43 27.99 45.35
CA VAL A 237 34.63 27.17 45.14
C VAL A 237 34.68 25.92 46.04
N ASP A 238 35.21 24.81 45.52
CA ASP A 238 36.40 24.09 46.03
C ASP A 238 36.33 22.56 45.99
N VAL A 239 37.48 22.00 45.65
CA VAL A 239 37.86 20.60 45.56
C VAL A 239 38.24 20.11 46.95
N SER A 240 37.56 19.12 47.55
CA SER A 240 38.24 18.13 48.42
C SER A 240 37.37 16.93 48.85
N LEU A 241 38.07 15.78 48.98
CA LEU A 241 37.82 14.62 49.86
C LEU A 241 36.96 13.43 49.37
N CYS A 242 37.65 12.34 48.99
CA CYS A 242 37.37 10.96 49.45
C CYS A 242 37.38 10.90 50.99
N PRO A 243 36.78 9.92 51.73
CA PRO A 243 36.80 8.47 51.43
C PRO A 243 35.58 7.59 51.87
N THR A 244 35.54 6.39 51.26
CA THR A 244 35.33 5.03 51.82
C THR A 244 34.51 4.78 53.11
N LEU A 245 33.56 3.82 53.03
CA LEU A 245 33.38 2.58 53.87
C LEU A 245 31.91 2.24 54.20
N CYS A 246 31.45 1.06 53.75
CA CYS A 246 30.48 0.20 54.46
C CYS A 246 31.20 -0.54 55.63
N PRO A 247 30.57 -1.35 56.52
CA PRO A 247 29.16 -1.82 56.69
C PRO A 247 28.64 -1.60 58.16
N THR A 248 27.45 -1.99 58.65
CA THR A 248 26.99 -3.35 59.05
C THR A 248 25.59 -3.29 59.74
N GLN A 249 24.85 -4.40 59.65
CA GLN A 249 23.60 -4.87 60.33
C GLN A 249 23.46 -4.59 61.85
N ALA A 250 22.34 -4.73 62.59
CA ALA A 250 20.87 -4.97 62.43
C ALA A 250 20.22 -4.80 63.86
N PRO A 251 19.08 -5.42 64.22
CA PRO A 251 17.71 -4.90 64.39
C PRO A 251 17.24 -4.76 65.87
N VAL A 252 15.97 -4.38 66.15
CA VAL A 252 15.02 -5.00 67.13
C VAL A 252 13.65 -4.26 67.09
N ALA A 253 12.57 -5.01 67.27
CA ALA A 253 11.15 -4.72 67.03
C ALA A 253 10.32 -4.25 68.25
N ALA A 254 9.10 -3.74 68.00
CA ALA A 254 7.80 -4.07 68.66
C ALA A 254 6.71 -3.01 68.28
N PRO A 255 5.39 -3.23 68.51
CA PRO A 255 4.56 -4.42 68.27
C PRO A 255 3.30 -4.09 67.41
N VAL A 256 2.65 -5.16 66.94
CA VAL A 256 1.47 -5.18 66.06
C VAL A 256 0.16 -4.96 66.83
N VAL A 257 -0.76 -4.19 66.25
CA VAL A 257 -2.21 -4.25 66.54
C VAL A 257 -2.92 -4.69 65.26
N ALA A 258 -3.65 -5.81 65.34
CA ALA A 258 -4.63 -6.23 64.33
C ALA A 258 -5.94 -5.43 64.54
N PRO A 259 -6.75 -5.13 63.50
CA PRO A 259 -7.80 -6.10 63.16
C PRO A 259 -8.39 -6.06 61.72
N VAL A 260 -9.19 -7.11 61.47
CA VAL A 260 -10.29 -7.33 60.51
C VAL A 260 -9.94 -7.59 59.03
N VAL A 261 -10.11 -8.87 58.67
CA VAL A 261 -10.14 -9.41 57.30
C VAL A 261 -11.52 -9.15 56.69
N ALA A 262 -11.57 -8.41 55.58
CA ALA A 262 -12.71 -8.43 54.66
C ALA A 262 -12.67 -9.72 53.80
N PRO A 263 -13.81 -10.30 53.41
CA PRO A 263 -13.81 -11.56 52.67
C PRO A 263 -13.19 -11.36 51.29
N VAL A 264 -12.12 -12.09 51.02
CA VAL A 264 -11.49 -12.17 49.69
C VAL A 264 -12.43 -12.97 48.80
N VAL A 265 -13.03 -12.31 47.82
CA VAL A 265 -13.66 -12.99 46.68
C VAL A 265 -12.53 -13.63 45.88
N ALA A 266 -12.61 -14.95 45.68
CA ALA A 266 -11.65 -15.69 44.87
C ALA A 266 -11.58 -15.07 43.45
N PRO A 267 -10.39 -15.00 42.83
CA PRO A 267 -10.27 -14.51 41.47
C PRO A 267 -11.10 -15.40 40.54
N VAL A 268 -12.08 -14.80 39.87
CA VAL A 268 -12.77 -15.44 38.75
C VAL A 268 -11.71 -15.66 37.68
N VAL A 269 -11.33 -16.92 37.49
CA VAL A 269 -10.47 -17.34 36.39
C VAL A 269 -11.19 -16.96 35.09
N ALA A 270 -10.59 -16.07 34.31
CA ALA A 270 -11.06 -15.78 32.95
C ALA A 270 -11.22 -17.10 32.19
N PRO A 271 -12.29 -17.30 31.40
CA PRO A 271 -12.45 -18.53 30.64
C PRO A 271 -11.21 -18.70 29.76
N VAL A 272 -10.53 -19.83 29.92
CA VAL A 272 -9.50 -20.26 28.98
C VAL A 272 -10.22 -20.52 27.67
N VAL A 273 -10.20 -19.52 26.77
CA VAL A 273 -10.60 -19.71 25.38
C VAL A 273 -9.69 -20.80 24.83
N ALA A 274 -10.28 -21.93 24.44
CA ALA A 274 -9.54 -22.99 23.78
C ALA A 274 -8.83 -22.39 22.55
N PRO A 275 -7.57 -22.79 22.26
CA PRO A 275 -6.92 -22.35 21.05
C PRO A 275 -7.82 -22.71 19.86
N ILE A 276 -8.21 -21.68 19.11
CA ILE A 276 -8.85 -21.83 17.81
C ILE A 276 -7.90 -22.73 17.00
N PRO A 277 -8.37 -23.84 16.40
CA PRO A 277 -7.51 -24.63 15.54
C PRO A 277 -6.92 -23.68 14.49
N GLU A 278 -5.59 -23.67 14.41
CA GLU A 278 -4.84 -22.95 13.39
C GLU A 278 -5.39 -23.42 12.04
N GLN A 279 -6.27 -22.63 11.43
CA GLN A 279 -6.68 -22.86 10.06
C GLN A 279 -5.42 -22.69 9.23
N ASP A 280 -5.07 -23.74 8.47
CA ASP A 280 -4.04 -23.66 7.46
C ASP A 280 -4.25 -22.37 6.65
N PRO A 281 -3.19 -21.64 6.28
CA PRO A 281 -3.33 -20.49 5.39
C PRO A 281 -4.18 -20.92 4.20
N VAL A 282 -5.32 -20.25 3.99
CA VAL A 282 -5.95 -20.23 2.68
C VAL A 282 -4.91 -19.57 1.79
N LEU A 283 -4.08 -20.40 1.14
CA LEU A 283 -3.23 -19.93 0.06
C LEU A 283 -4.14 -19.16 -0.89
N PRO A 284 -3.71 -18.01 -1.44
CA PRO A 284 -4.48 -17.35 -2.49
C PRO A 284 -4.79 -18.42 -3.52
N ILE A 285 -6.08 -18.60 -3.82
CA ILE A 285 -6.50 -19.57 -4.82
C ILE A 285 -5.75 -19.16 -6.09
N ILE A 286 -4.73 -19.92 -6.47
CA ILE A 286 -4.09 -19.77 -7.77
C ILE A 286 -5.13 -20.28 -8.76
N VAL A 287 -5.99 -19.37 -9.21
CA VAL A 287 -6.93 -19.64 -10.29
C VAL A 287 -6.12 -19.65 -11.57
N ASN A 288 -6.03 -20.82 -12.20
CA ASN A 288 -5.46 -20.92 -13.54
C ASN A 288 -6.26 -20.03 -14.48
N SER A 289 -5.56 -19.23 -15.28
CA SER A 289 -6.19 -18.38 -16.28
C SER A 289 -5.53 -18.56 -17.64
N THR A 290 -6.32 -18.38 -18.69
CA THR A 290 -5.87 -18.42 -20.08
C THR A 290 -6.01 -17.02 -20.67
N VAL A 291 -5.02 -16.62 -21.46
CA VAL A 291 -5.08 -15.37 -22.23
C VAL A 291 -6.11 -15.52 -23.34
N VAL A 292 -7.19 -14.75 -23.24
CA VAL A 292 -8.25 -14.64 -24.25
C VAL A 292 -7.80 -13.72 -25.38
N PHE A 293 -7.36 -12.51 -25.06
CA PHE A 293 -6.84 -11.55 -26.05
C PHE A 293 -5.48 -11.00 -25.60
N LYS A 294 -4.42 -11.28 -26.37
CA LYS A 294 -3.08 -10.73 -26.11
C LYS A 294 -3.00 -9.25 -26.45
N SER A 295 -2.03 -8.56 -25.84
CA SER A 295 -1.74 -7.17 -26.14
C SER A 295 -1.45 -6.94 -27.64
N GLY A 296 -2.02 -5.87 -28.19
CA GLY A 296 -1.89 -5.50 -29.61
C GLY A 296 -2.75 -6.30 -30.58
N GLN A 297 -3.49 -7.32 -30.13
CA GLN A 297 -4.25 -8.20 -31.02
C GLN A 297 -5.70 -7.76 -31.24
N LYS A 298 -6.25 -8.16 -32.39
CA LYS A 298 -7.64 -7.98 -32.77
C LYS A 298 -8.32 -9.32 -32.98
N TYR A 299 -9.55 -9.39 -32.51
CA TYR A 299 -10.39 -10.57 -32.56
C TYR A 299 -11.73 -10.22 -33.21
N TYR A 300 -12.29 -11.21 -33.90
CA TYR A 300 -13.46 -11.10 -34.75
C TYR A 300 -14.56 -12.05 -34.28
N ARG A 301 -15.74 -11.89 -34.87
CA ARG A 301 -16.90 -12.74 -34.57
C ARG A 301 -16.58 -14.22 -34.77
N ASN A 302 -17.19 -15.05 -33.93
CA ASN A 302 -17.03 -16.50 -33.84
C ASN A 302 -15.62 -16.99 -33.45
N GLN A 303 -14.80 -16.12 -32.85
CA GLN A 303 -13.54 -16.52 -32.23
C GLN A 303 -13.73 -16.62 -30.72
N PHE A 304 -13.50 -17.82 -30.18
CA PHE A 304 -13.67 -18.14 -28.77
C PHE A 304 -12.40 -18.78 -28.19
N VAL A 305 -12.07 -18.42 -26.95
CA VAL A 305 -10.99 -19.03 -26.16
C VAL A 305 -11.61 -19.72 -24.96
N SER A 306 -11.14 -20.94 -24.65
CA SER A 306 -11.66 -21.74 -23.54
C SER A 306 -10.87 -21.48 -22.26
N SER A 307 -11.53 -21.61 -21.11
CA SER A 307 -10.86 -21.66 -19.81
C SER A 307 -9.87 -22.84 -19.74
N PRO A 308 -8.83 -22.77 -18.91
CA PRO A 308 -7.72 -23.74 -18.95
C PRO A 308 -8.10 -25.19 -18.61
N ASP A 309 -8.53 -25.49 -17.38
CA ASP A 309 -8.43 -26.84 -16.82
C ASP A 309 -9.41 -27.85 -17.45
N ASP A 310 -10.67 -27.46 -17.60
CA ASP A 310 -11.74 -28.30 -18.17
C ASP A 310 -12.38 -27.70 -19.42
N GLY A 311 -11.98 -26.49 -19.82
CA GLY A 311 -12.59 -25.75 -20.92
C GLY A 311 -14.08 -25.49 -20.72
N LYS A 312 -14.57 -25.51 -19.47
CA LYS A 312 -15.98 -25.34 -19.12
C LYS A 312 -16.55 -24.05 -19.69
N TYR A 313 -15.76 -22.98 -19.65
CA TYR A 313 -16.17 -21.68 -20.16
C TYR A 313 -15.47 -21.34 -21.47
N GLN A 314 -16.18 -20.66 -22.36
CA GLN A 314 -15.62 -20.10 -23.59
C GLN A 314 -15.99 -18.64 -23.73
N VAL A 315 -15.00 -17.78 -24.00
CA VAL A 315 -15.19 -16.33 -24.13
C VAL A 315 -14.84 -15.89 -25.54
N GLY A 316 -15.69 -15.05 -26.13
CA GLY A 316 -15.49 -14.60 -27.48
C GLY A 316 -16.57 -13.66 -27.98
N LEU A 317 -16.36 -13.15 -29.20
CA LEU A 317 -17.35 -12.34 -29.87
C LEU A 317 -18.30 -13.25 -30.66
N ASP A 318 -19.60 -13.21 -30.38
CA ASP A 318 -20.58 -14.06 -31.07
C ASP A 318 -20.94 -13.56 -32.49
N SER A 319 -21.83 -14.29 -33.18
CA SER A 319 -22.27 -13.95 -34.53
C SER A 319 -23.04 -12.63 -34.60
N ASP A 320 -23.69 -12.23 -33.52
CA ASP A 320 -24.50 -11.02 -33.42
C ASP A 320 -23.64 -9.80 -33.04
N GLY A 321 -22.38 -10.03 -32.69
CA GLY A 321 -21.45 -8.96 -32.32
C GLY A 321 -21.60 -8.55 -30.86
N LYS A 322 -21.86 -9.51 -29.98
CA LYS A 322 -21.77 -9.35 -28.53
C LYS A 322 -20.54 -10.06 -27.99
N LEU A 323 -19.87 -9.45 -27.00
CA LEU A 323 -18.83 -10.15 -26.24
C LEU A 323 -19.54 -11.00 -25.18
N VAL A 324 -19.39 -12.32 -25.27
CA VAL A 324 -20.14 -13.28 -24.44
C VAL A 324 -19.23 -14.33 -23.85
N MET A 325 -19.70 -14.93 -22.77
CA MET A 325 -19.14 -16.15 -22.21
C MET A 325 -20.19 -17.26 -22.24
N LYS A 326 -19.74 -18.46 -22.62
CA LYS A 326 -20.56 -19.64 -22.83
C LYS A 326 -20.17 -20.76 -21.89
N GLU A 327 -21.16 -21.53 -21.46
CA GLU A 327 -20.98 -22.86 -20.88
C GLU A 327 -21.68 -23.86 -21.82
N GLY A 328 -20.89 -24.68 -22.52
CA GLY A 328 -21.38 -25.46 -23.66
C GLY A 328 -21.95 -24.55 -24.76
N ASN A 329 -23.24 -24.71 -25.08
CA ASN A 329 -23.92 -23.90 -26.11
C ASN A 329 -24.72 -22.71 -25.53
N ASN A 330 -24.75 -22.56 -24.21
CA ASN A 330 -25.57 -21.53 -23.56
C ASN A 330 -24.72 -20.29 -23.30
N ASN A 331 -25.20 -19.12 -23.71
CA ASN A 331 -24.63 -17.84 -23.25
C ASN A 331 -25.02 -17.66 -21.77
N ILE A 332 -24.03 -17.54 -20.90
CA ILE A 332 -24.21 -17.40 -19.44
C ILE A 332 -23.83 -16.01 -18.92
N TRP A 333 -23.14 -15.22 -19.74
CA TRP A 333 -22.80 -13.83 -19.48
C TRP A 333 -22.63 -13.07 -20.80
N GLU A 334 -23.04 -11.81 -20.80
CA GLU A 334 -22.86 -10.85 -21.90
C GLU A 334 -22.26 -9.56 -21.31
N LEU A 335 -21.38 -8.89 -22.04
CA LEU A 335 -20.84 -7.60 -21.60
C LEU A 335 -21.95 -6.55 -21.60
N GLU A 336 -22.15 -5.90 -20.46
CA GLU A 336 -23.10 -4.80 -20.29
C GLU A 336 -22.36 -3.49 -19.99
N ASP A 337 -22.97 -2.37 -20.37
CA ASP A 337 -22.55 -1.07 -19.84
C ASP A 337 -22.96 -0.88 -18.37
N LYS A 338 -22.58 0.26 -17.79
CA LYS A 338 -22.91 0.57 -16.38
C LYS A 338 -24.41 0.74 -16.10
N TYR A 339 -25.24 0.81 -17.13
CA TYR A 339 -26.70 0.88 -17.03
C TYR A 339 -27.37 -0.49 -17.21
N GLY A 340 -26.58 -1.57 -17.36
CA GLY A 340 -27.09 -2.91 -17.61
C GLY A 340 -27.55 -3.13 -19.06
N THR A 341 -27.13 -2.28 -19.99
CA THR A 341 -27.45 -2.46 -21.42
C THR A 341 -26.37 -3.31 -22.08
N VAL A 342 -26.78 -4.42 -22.68
CA VAL A 342 -25.88 -5.31 -23.42
C VAL A 342 -25.20 -4.55 -24.56
N ILE A 343 -23.87 -4.67 -24.63
CA ILE A 343 -23.07 -4.14 -25.72
C ILE A 343 -23.17 -5.06 -26.94
N SER A 344 -23.74 -4.57 -28.03
CA SER A 344 -23.95 -5.30 -29.29
C SER A 344 -23.37 -4.57 -30.51
N ASP A 345 -23.60 -5.11 -31.71
CA ASP A 345 -23.15 -4.56 -33.00
C ASP A 345 -21.63 -4.38 -33.12
N VAL A 346 -20.88 -5.11 -32.30
CA VAL A 346 -19.42 -5.13 -32.34
C VAL A 346 -18.98 -5.94 -33.55
N HIS A 347 -18.03 -5.40 -34.30
CA HIS A 347 -17.38 -6.10 -35.40
C HIS A 347 -16.01 -6.63 -34.98
N THR A 348 -15.28 -5.84 -34.20
CA THR A 348 -13.95 -6.20 -33.72
C THR A 348 -13.78 -5.86 -32.24
N VAL A 349 -13.17 -6.78 -31.51
CA VAL A 349 -12.60 -6.56 -30.19
C VAL A 349 -11.09 -6.40 -30.34
N ALA A 350 -10.51 -5.38 -29.73
CA ALA A 350 -9.07 -5.17 -29.77
C ALA A 350 -8.54 -4.99 -28.37
N MET A 351 -7.64 -5.88 -27.94
CA MET A 351 -6.79 -5.60 -26.79
C MET A 351 -5.63 -4.74 -27.30
N GLN A 352 -5.71 -3.44 -27.07
CA GLN A 352 -4.74 -2.49 -27.61
C GLN A 352 -3.40 -2.58 -26.85
N SER A 353 -2.31 -2.17 -27.51
CA SER A 353 -0.97 -2.22 -26.90
C SER A 353 -0.82 -1.30 -25.69
N ASP A 354 -1.69 -0.28 -25.55
CA ASP A 354 -1.77 0.59 -24.38
C ASP A 354 -2.51 -0.04 -23.19
N GLY A 355 -2.96 -1.29 -23.30
CA GLY A 355 -3.67 -2.02 -22.25
C GLY A 355 -5.17 -1.80 -22.21
N ASN A 356 -5.76 -1.09 -23.19
CA ASN A 356 -7.20 -0.87 -23.25
C ASN A 356 -7.90 -1.95 -24.12
N LEU A 357 -8.94 -2.58 -23.58
CA LEU A 357 -9.81 -3.47 -24.36
C LEU A 357 -10.90 -2.62 -25.03
N VAL A 358 -10.94 -2.61 -26.36
CA VAL A 358 -11.81 -1.70 -27.13
C VAL A 358 -12.68 -2.43 -28.14
N LEU A 359 -13.98 -2.20 -28.05
CA LEU A 359 -15.01 -2.76 -28.92
C LEU A 359 -15.40 -1.74 -29.99
N ARG A 360 -15.33 -2.13 -31.27
CA ARG A 360 -15.57 -1.23 -32.42
C ARG A 360 -16.62 -1.76 -33.39
N PRO A 361 -17.38 -0.86 -34.05
CA PRO A 361 -18.28 -1.24 -35.13
C PRO A 361 -17.50 -1.57 -36.41
N ALA A 362 -18.18 -2.07 -37.44
CA ALA A 362 -17.54 -2.45 -38.71
C ALA A 362 -16.98 -1.26 -39.50
N GLU A 363 -17.55 -0.07 -39.33
CA GLU A 363 -17.17 1.13 -40.09
C GLU A 363 -15.90 1.77 -39.52
N GLN A 364 -14.87 1.86 -40.37
CA GLN A 364 -13.59 2.47 -40.01
C GLN A 364 -13.76 3.96 -39.69
N GLY A 365 -13.09 4.43 -38.62
CA GLY A 365 -13.12 5.82 -38.19
C GLY A 365 -14.28 6.20 -37.26
N LYS A 366 -15.25 5.29 -37.02
CA LYS A 366 -16.26 5.50 -35.99
C LYS A 366 -15.68 5.38 -34.59
N LYS A 367 -16.28 6.12 -33.65
CA LYS A 367 -15.99 6.05 -32.21
C LYS A 367 -16.17 4.60 -31.74
N ALA A 368 -15.33 4.17 -30.79
CA ALA A 368 -15.51 2.90 -30.11
C ALA A 368 -16.91 2.83 -29.47
N ILE A 369 -17.51 1.64 -29.50
CA ILE A 369 -18.79 1.35 -28.85
C ILE A 369 -18.57 1.32 -27.33
N TRP A 370 -17.48 0.68 -26.90
CA TRP A 370 -17.11 0.52 -25.50
C TRP A 370 -15.60 0.38 -25.35
N ASN A 371 -15.08 0.73 -24.16
CA ASN A 371 -13.70 0.46 -23.76
C ASN A 371 -13.61 0.18 -22.25
N SER A 372 -12.58 -0.55 -21.83
CA SER A 372 -12.39 -0.95 -20.42
C SER A 372 -11.81 0.14 -19.52
N GLU A 373 -11.41 1.28 -20.08
CA GLU A 373 -10.77 2.39 -19.36
C GLU A 373 -9.43 2.01 -18.70
N THR A 374 -8.78 0.95 -19.21
CA THR A 374 -7.50 0.42 -18.70
C THR A 374 -6.29 0.88 -19.52
N SER A 375 -6.42 1.96 -20.30
CA SER A 375 -5.31 2.51 -21.09
C SER A 375 -4.11 2.93 -20.23
N LYS A 376 -2.92 3.02 -20.84
CA LYS A 376 -1.62 3.29 -20.19
C LYS A 376 -1.14 2.18 -19.26
N ASN A 377 -1.53 0.94 -19.55
CA ASN A 377 -1.02 -0.27 -18.91
C ASN A 377 -0.48 -1.19 -20.02
N TYR A 378 0.63 -0.76 -20.63
CA TYR A 378 1.17 -1.36 -21.85
C TYR A 378 1.54 -2.82 -21.64
N GLY A 379 1.13 -3.69 -22.56
CA GLY A 379 1.34 -5.14 -22.41
C GLY A 379 0.25 -5.84 -21.60
N ALA A 380 -0.77 -5.14 -21.09
CA ALA A 380 -1.90 -5.82 -20.46
C ALA A 380 -2.62 -6.75 -21.44
N GLU A 381 -3.18 -7.83 -20.89
CA GLU A 381 -3.85 -8.91 -21.61
C GLU A 381 -5.25 -9.14 -21.03
N PHE A 382 -6.17 -9.68 -21.84
CA PHE A 382 -7.50 -10.06 -21.39
C PHE A 382 -7.56 -11.57 -21.13
N HIS A 383 -8.05 -11.98 -19.97
CA HIS A 383 -8.00 -13.34 -19.45
C HIS A 383 -9.39 -13.88 -19.08
N ILE A 384 -9.50 -15.21 -19.05
CA ILE A 384 -10.55 -15.94 -18.35
C ILE A 384 -9.92 -16.99 -17.41
N ASP A 385 -10.47 -17.13 -16.20
CA ASP A 385 -10.13 -18.22 -15.28
C ASP A 385 -11.17 -19.36 -15.26
N ASP A 386 -10.82 -20.47 -14.60
CA ASP A 386 -11.72 -21.63 -14.45
C ASP A 386 -12.92 -21.39 -13.50
N GLY A 387 -12.94 -20.25 -12.80
CA GLY A 387 -14.10 -19.74 -12.08
C GLY A 387 -15.11 -19.02 -12.97
N GLY A 388 -14.72 -18.67 -14.20
CA GLY A 388 -15.51 -17.84 -15.11
C GLY A 388 -15.38 -16.34 -14.83
N GLN A 389 -14.36 -15.93 -14.08
CA GLN A 389 -14.00 -14.52 -13.95
C GLN A 389 -13.24 -14.08 -15.19
N LEU A 390 -13.60 -12.90 -15.69
CA LEU A 390 -12.91 -12.21 -16.76
C LEU A 390 -12.07 -11.10 -16.17
N SER A 391 -10.83 -10.95 -16.64
CA SER A 391 -9.95 -9.90 -16.15
C SER A 391 -9.11 -9.29 -17.24
N ILE A 392 -8.81 -7.99 -17.12
CA ILE A 392 -7.67 -7.40 -17.83
C ILE A 392 -6.50 -7.41 -16.86
N MET A 393 -5.51 -8.23 -17.16
CA MET A 393 -4.34 -8.44 -16.34
C MET A 393 -3.19 -7.62 -16.91
N PHE A 394 -2.61 -6.78 -16.07
CA PHE A 394 -1.25 -6.29 -16.30
C PHE A 394 -0.35 -7.07 -15.35
N GLU A 395 0.38 -8.02 -15.90
CA GLU A 395 1.18 -8.97 -15.13
C GLU A 395 0.25 -9.77 -14.19
N ASN A 396 0.45 -9.68 -12.87
CA ASN A 396 -0.40 -10.34 -11.88
C ASN A 396 -1.49 -9.42 -11.29
N THR A 397 -1.67 -8.23 -11.86
CA THR A 397 -2.63 -7.24 -11.35
C THR A 397 -3.87 -7.20 -12.23
N ALA A 398 -5.02 -7.50 -11.66
CA ALA A 398 -6.30 -7.28 -12.31
C ALA A 398 -6.62 -5.77 -12.35
N LEU A 399 -6.59 -5.17 -13.53
CA LEU A 399 -6.96 -3.78 -13.77
C LEU A 399 -8.47 -3.60 -13.97
N TRP A 400 -9.13 -4.65 -14.46
CA TRP A 400 -10.57 -4.70 -14.70
C TRP A 400 -11.05 -6.12 -14.44
N ILE A 401 -12.26 -6.27 -13.89
CA ILE A 401 -12.88 -7.55 -13.54
C ILE A 401 -14.34 -7.57 -14.01
N ASP A 402 -14.78 -8.68 -14.59
CA ASP A 402 -16.19 -8.98 -14.91
C ASP A 402 -16.41 -10.51 -15.00
N GLY A 403 -17.47 -10.96 -15.66
CA GLY A 403 -17.83 -12.37 -15.78
C GLY A 403 -18.67 -12.85 -14.60
N LEU A 404 -18.35 -14.04 -14.09
CA LEU A 404 -19.02 -14.61 -12.92
C LEU A 404 -18.37 -14.12 -11.62
N PRO A 405 -19.15 -13.74 -10.60
CA PRO A 405 -18.63 -13.49 -9.28
C PRO A 405 -17.98 -14.74 -8.67
N ARG A 406 -16.90 -14.55 -7.91
CA ARG A 406 -16.17 -15.65 -7.24
C ARG A 406 -16.91 -16.25 -6.03
N GLY A 407 -17.99 -15.62 -5.59
CA GLY A 407 -18.77 -16.07 -4.45
C GLY A 407 -20.24 -15.67 -4.57
N ILE A 408 -21.04 -16.23 -3.67
CA ILE A 408 -22.49 -16.03 -3.64
C ILE A 408 -22.84 -15.50 -2.26
N TYR A 409 -23.50 -14.34 -2.22
CA TYR A 409 -24.01 -13.80 -0.97
C TYR A 409 -25.12 -14.66 -0.39
N SER A 410 -24.97 -15.05 0.88
CA SER A 410 -25.97 -15.77 1.64
C SER A 410 -26.39 -14.96 2.86
N PRO A 411 -27.67 -14.60 3.01
CA PRO A 411 -28.17 -13.92 4.20
C PRO A 411 -28.26 -14.85 5.44
N VAL A 412 -28.05 -16.16 5.27
CA VAL A 412 -28.18 -17.16 6.35
C VAL A 412 -26.81 -17.59 6.88
N VAL A 413 -25.78 -17.52 6.04
CA VAL A 413 -24.40 -17.93 6.39
C VAL A 413 -23.53 -16.69 6.30
N THR A 414 -23.34 -16.00 7.42
CA THR A 414 -22.42 -14.87 7.51
C THR A 414 -20.99 -15.38 7.68
N VAL A 415 -20.16 -15.21 6.65
CA VAL A 415 -18.72 -15.56 6.70
C VAL A 415 -17.89 -14.49 7.41
N SER A 416 -18.36 -13.23 7.43
CA SER A 416 -17.74 -12.16 8.22
C SER A 416 -18.42 -12.03 9.60
N PRO A 417 -17.66 -11.91 10.70
CA PRO A 417 -18.24 -11.47 11.97
C PRO A 417 -18.82 -10.06 11.86
N ASP A 418 -19.84 -9.79 12.68
CA ASP A 418 -20.42 -8.47 12.81
C ASP A 418 -19.43 -7.49 13.46
N LEU A 419 -19.51 -6.22 13.06
CA LEU A 419 -18.82 -5.12 13.73
C LEU A 419 -19.32 -4.94 15.16
N GLU A 420 -18.38 -4.76 16.08
CA GLU A 420 -18.65 -4.45 17.48
C GLU A 420 -18.34 -2.97 17.76
N PHE A 421 -19.30 -2.26 18.37
CA PHE A 421 -19.08 -0.85 18.72
C PHE A 421 -18.25 -0.69 20.00
N PRO A 422 -17.43 0.37 20.10
CA PRO A 422 -17.21 1.41 19.07
C PRO A 422 -16.32 0.94 17.91
N VAL A 423 -16.64 1.38 16.69
CA VAL A 423 -15.90 1.05 15.45
C VAL A 423 -15.05 2.23 15.02
N ARG A 424 -13.75 2.02 14.81
CA ARG A 424 -12.85 2.98 14.18
C ARG A 424 -12.89 2.84 12.66
N GLY A 425 -13.50 3.82 12.00
CA GLY A 425 -13.71 3.88 10.55
C GLY A 425 -12.79 4.88 9.85
N TYR A 426 -12.25 4.52 8.69
CA TYR A 426 -11.47 5.42 7.83
C TYR A 426 -12.15 5.63 6.49
N PHE A 427 -12.31 6.87 6.04
CA PHE A 427 -12.72 7.13 4.65
C PHE A 427 -11.53 6.90 3.71
N TYR A 428 -11.74 6.10 2.67
CA TYR A 428 -10.70 5.62 1.76
C TYR A 428 -11.07 5.89 0.30
N TYR A 429 -10.07 6.27 -0.50
CA TYR A 429 -10.26 6.66 -1.88
C TYR A 429 -9.40 5.81 -2.81
N ALA A 430 -10.08 5.01 -3.65
CA ALA A 430 -9.45 4.02 -4.51
C ALA A 430 -9.13 4.54 -5.93
N TRP A 431 -9.24 5.84 -6.18
CA TRP A 431 -9.30 6.43 -7.51
C TRP A 431 -7.96 7.03 -8.00
N TYR A 432 -6.81 6.54 -7.52
CA TYR A 432 -5.52 7.00 -8.02
C TYR A 432 -5.06 6.14 -9.20
N PRO A 433 -4.52 6.75 -10.28
CA PRO A 433 -3.94 8.09 -10.35
C PRO A 433 -4.88 9.27 -10.74
N GLU A 434 -6.18 9.05 -10.89
CA GLU A 434 -7.12 10.00 -11.51
C GLU A 434 -7.22 11.35 -10.79
N THR A 435 -6.93 11.41 -9.48
CA THR A 435 -7.10 12.62 -8.65
C THR A 435 -5.79 13.19 -8.09
N TRP A 436 -4.61 12.77 -8.59
CA TRP A 436 -3.34 13.45 -8.25
C TRP A 436 -3.27 14.92 -8.70
N THR A 437 -4.18 15.30 -9.61
CA THR A 437 -4.40 16.68 -10.02
C THR A 437 -5.89 16.98 -9.90
N THR A 438 -6.26 18.04 -9.18
CA THR A 438 -7.65 18.50 -9.04
C THR A 438 -7.74 19.95 -9.48
N GLY A 439 -8.65 20.25 -10.42
CA GLY A 439 -8.78 21.60 -10.97
C GLY A 439 -7.53 22.10 -11.69
N ASN A 440 -6.78 21.19 -12.33
CA ASN A 440 -5.46 21.42 -12.95
C ASN A 440 -4.31 21.73 -11.97
N GLU A 441 -4.57 21.71 -10.67
CA GLU A 441 -3.56 21.90 -9.63
C GLU A 441 -3.18 20.57 -8.99
N LYS A 442 -1.90 20.40 -8.66
CA LYS A 442 -1.40 19.20 -8.00
C LYS A 442 -1.85 19.18 -6.54
N VAL A 443 -2.02 17.97 -5.99
CA VAL A 443 -2.24 17.77 -4.55
C VAL A 443 -1.16 18.50 -3.72
N LYS A 444 -1.53 18.93 -2.51
CA LYS A 444 -0.66 19.80 -1.68
C LYS A 444 0.44 19.05 -0.95
N TYR A 445 0.30 17.73 -0.77
CA TYR A 445 1.16 16.92 0.07
C TYR A 445 1.68 15.70 -0.68
N THR A 446 2.78 15.12 -0.21
CA THR A 446 3.51 14.08 -0.95
C THR A 446 3.46 12.74 -0.22
N PRO A 447 2.74 11.72 -0.74
CA PRO A 447 2.72 10.39 -0.12
C PRO A 447 4.11 9.75 -0.07
N ASN A 448 4.40 9.04 1.02
CA ASN A 448 5.64 8.26 1.11
C ASN A 448 5.64 7.06 0.16
N LEU A 449 4.47 6.46 -0.08
CA LEU A 449 4.29 5.32 -1.00
C LEU A 449 4.42 5.69 -2.50
N GLY A 450 4.77 6.95 -2.79
CA GLY A 450 5.16 7.44 -4.12
C GLY A 450 6.49 8.20 -4.08
N SER A 451 7.48 7.74 -3.30
CA SER A 451 8.75 8.45 -3.14
C SER A 451 9.96 7.76 -3.77
N ILE A 452 9.75 6.85 -4.72
CA ILE A 452 10.82 6.20 -5.48
C ILE A 452 10.47 6.22 -6.98
N GLY A 453 11.11 7.10 -7.73
CA GLY A 453 10.95 7.23 -9.19
C GLY A 453 9.71 7.99 -9.67
N GLU A 454 8.52 7.71 -9.13
CA GLU A 454 7.28 8.41 -9.44
C GLU A 454 6.71 9.07 -8.19
N LYS A 455 6.43 10.39 -8.22
CA LYS A 455 5.92 11.16 -7.07
C LYS A 455 4.56 10.68 -6.51
N TYR A 456 3.89 9.79 -7.21
CA TYR A 456 2.46 9.51 -7.07
C TYR A 456 2.18 8.04 -7.40
N TYR A 457 1.44 7.36 -6.53
CA TYR A 457 1.14 5.94 -6.68
C TYR A 457 -0.13 5.69 -7.52
N ARG A 458 -0.41 4.44 -7.90
CA ARG A 458 -1.71 4.02 -8.45
C ARG A 458 -2.41 3.10 -7.48
N THR A 459 -3.69 3.33 -7.15
CA THR A 459 -4.36 2.47 -6.16
C THR A 459 -4.61 1.05 -6.67
N GLY A 460 -4.57 0.83 -7.99
CA GLY A 460 -4.62 -0.52 -8.56
C GLY A 460 -3.31 -1.30 -8.40
N ASP A 461 -2.21 -0.68 -7.95
CA ASP A 461 -0.94 -1.38 -7.72
C ASP A 461 -1.04 -2.26 -6.46
N PRO A 462 -0.79 -3.57 -6.54
CA PRO A 462 -0.87 -4.49 -5.40
C PRO A 462 -0.03 -4.05 -4.20
N VAL A 463 1.14 -3.43 -4.41
CA VAL A 463 2.00 -2.98 -3.30
C VAL A 463 1.42 -1.79 -2.58
N VAL A 464 0.74 -0.91 -3.32
CA VAL A 464 0.05 0.22 -2.70
C VAL A 464 -1.05 -0.31 -1.80
N VAL A 465 -1.84 -1.27 -2.29
CA VAL A 465 -2.89 -1.93 -1.50
C VAL A 465 -2.29 -2.66 -0.30
N GLU A 466 -1.22 -3.44 -0.48
CA GLU A 466 -0.51 -4.14 0.59
C GLU A 466 -0.10 -3.17 1.70
N ASN A 467 0.55 -2.06 1.33
CA ASN A 467 1.01 -1.07 2.29
C ASN A 467 -0.14 -0.29 2.94
N HIS A 468 -1.23 -0.04 2.21
CA HIS A 468 -2.42 0.60 2.77
C HIS A 468 -3.11 -0.27 3.82
N VAL A 469 -3.24 -1.57 3.59
CA VAL A 469 -3.77 -2.52 4.59
C VAL A 469 -2.89 -2.49 5.85
N LYS A 470 -1.56 -2.58 5.70
CA LYS A 470 -0.62 -2.47 6.84
C LYS A 470 -0.74 -1.14 7.58
N ALA A 471 -0.91 -0.03 6.86
CA ALA A 471 -1.03 1.29 7.45
C ALA A 471 -2.36 1.47 8.22
N LEU A 472 -3.45 0.92 7.69
CA LEU A 472 -4.74 0.89 8.36
C LEU A 472 -4.69 0.01 9.62
N ASP A 473 -4.05 -1.16 9.57
CA ASP A 473 -3.82 -2.03 10.73
C ASP A 473 -2.99 -1.31 11.80
N TRP A 474 -1.93 -0.60 11.39
CA TRP A 474 -1.15 0.24 12.30
C TRP A 474 -2.01 1.30 12.97
N GLY A 475 -2.89 1.96 12.22
CA GLY A 475 -3.89 2.92 12.73
C GLY A 475 -5.03 2.31 13.56
N LEU A 476 -5.01 0.99 13.78
CA LEU A 476 -6.05 0.22 14.48
C LEU A 476 -7.43 0.41 13.83
N ALA A 477 -7.50 0.33 12.50
CA ALA A 477 -8.76 0.38 11.77
C ALA A 477 -9.60 -0.89 12.02
N ASP A 478 -10.86 -0.70 12.39
CA ASP A 478 -11.86 -1.78 12.40
C ASP A 478 -12.60 -1.82 11.05
N LEU A 479 -12.78 -0.64 10.44
CA LEU A 479 -13.52 -0.43 9.19
C LEU A 479 -12.79 0.56 8.28
N SER A 480 -12.81 0.29 6.98
CA SER A 480 -12.41 1.23 5.94
C SER A 480 -13.55 1.38 4.92
N ILE A 481 -13.86 2.62 4.54
CA ILE A 481 -15.08 3.03 3.83
C ILE A 481 -14.66 3.60 2.47
N VAL A 482 -14.77 2.79 1.42
CA VAL A 482 -14.26 3.09 0.08
C VAL A 482 -15.23 3.97 -0.71
N SER A 483 -14.79 5.12 -1.20
CA SER A 483 -15.57 5.96 -2.13
C SER A 483 -16.05 5.15 -3.35
N TRP A 484 -17.36 5.16 -3.60
CA TRP A 484 -18.00 4.37 -4.67
C TRP A 484 -19.04 5.20 -5.44
N TRP A 485 -18.95 5.15 -6.77
CA TRP A 485 -19.65 6.04 -7.72
C TRP A 485 -20.57 5.29 -8.67
N GLY A 486 -21.21 4.24 -8.16
CA GLY A 486 -22.04 3.38 -8.99
C GLY A 486 -21.28 2.22 -9.61
N ARG A 487 -22.08 1.38 -10.28
CA ARG A 487 -21.66 0.11 -10.87
C ARG A 487 -20.66 0.32 -11.99
N SER A 488 -19.62 -0.51 -12.04
CA SER A 488 -18.63 -0.51 -13.12
C SER A 488 -17.97 0.85 -13.37
N ASP A 489 -17.92 1.71 -12.36
CA ASP A 489 -17.31 3.04 -12.43
C ASP A 489 -15.96 3.01 -11.67
N ARG A 490 -14.97 3.75 -12.16
CA ARG A 490 -13.61 3.82 -11.57
C ARG A 490 -12.98 2.46 -11.25
N LEU A 491 -13.30 1.44 -12.05
CA LEU A 491 -12.77 0.08 -11.90
C LEU A 491 -13.11 -0.54 -10.52
N ASP A 492 -14.31 -0.25 -10.00
CA ASP A 492 -14.78 -0.68 -8.68
C ASP A 492 -14.53 -2.17 -8.40
N ARG A 493 -14.89 -3.06 -9.34
CA ARG A 493 -14.71 -4.51 -9.19
C ARG A 493 -13.25 -4.88 -8.99
N ALA A 494 -12.34 -4.37 -9.82
CA ALA A 494 -10.92 -4.66 -9.69
C ALA A 494 -10.34 -4.13 -8.36
N ARG A 495 -10.57 -2.84 -8.07
CA ARG A 495 -9.94 -2.16 -6.94
C ARG A 495 -10.49 -2.57 -5.58
N ILE A 496 -11.82 -2.76 -5.46
CA ILE A 496 -12.43 -3.22 -4.21
C ILE A 496 -12.09 -4.69 -3.97
N THR A 497 -12.12 -5.54 -5.01
CA THR A 497 -11.69 -6.94 -4.87
C THR A 497 -10.25 -7.05 -4.41
N GLN A 498 -9.34 -6.24 -4.95
CA GLN A 498 -7.94 -6.22 -4.53
C GLN A 498 -7.79 -5.86 -3.04
N LEU A 499 -8.52 -4.86 -2.54
CA LEU A 499 -8.51 -4.48 -1.12
C LEU A 499 -9.01 -5.63 -0.23
N LEU A 500 -10.10 -6.29 -0.64
CA LEU A 500 -10.70 -7.40 0.08
C LEU A 500 -9.76 -8.61 0.13
N ASP A 501 -9.20 -9.02 -1.00
CA ASP A 501 -8.30 -10.17 -1.11
C ASP A 501 -6.98 -9.95 -0.35
N GLU A 502 -6.41 -8.74 -0.43
CA GLU A 502 -5.18 -8.39 0.26
C GLU A 502 -5.37 -8.41 1.79
N THR A 503 -6.53 -7.98 2.27
CA THR A 503 -6.87 -8.01 3.70
C THR A 503 -6.85 -9.43 4.25
N VAL A 504 -7.40 -10.39 3.48
CA VAL A 504 -7.39 -11.81 3.84
C VAL A 504 -5.98 -12.39 3.76
N THR A 505 -5.24 -12.04 2.71
CA THR A 505 -3.84 -12.47 2.51
C THR A 505 -2.96 -12.06 3.69
N GLN A 506 -3.14 -10.84 4.21
CA GLN A 506 -2.42 -10.34 5.38
C GLN A 506 -2.99 -10.82 6.73
N ARG A 507 -4.11 -11.54 6.73
CA ARG A 507 -4.86 -11.92 7.95
C ARG A 507 -5.24 -10.71 8.81
N SER A 508 -5.47 -9.57 8.16
CA SER A 508 -5.95 -8.36 8.82
C SER A 508 -7.40 -8.54 9.28
N SER A 509 -7.75 -7.93 10.41
CA SER A 509 -9.12 -7.92 10.92
C SER A 509 -9.98 -6.81 10.32
N ILE A 510 -9.40 -5.92 9.51
CA ILE A 510 -10.09 -4.78 8.90
C ILE A 510 -11.30 -5.28 8.10
N LYS A 511 -12.42 -4.57 8.25
CA LYS A 511 -13.57 -4.72 7.37
C LYS A 511 -13.66 -3.60 6.37
N TRP A 512 -14.27 -3.88 5.22
CA TRP A 512 -14.49 -2.94 4.14
C TRP A 512 -15.98 -2.74 3.87
N THR A 513 -16.34 -1.52 3.54
CA THR A 513 -17.65 -1.15 2.99
C THR A 513 -17.44 -0.04 1.97
N VAL A 514 -18.51 0.40 1.33
CA VAL A 514 -18.49 1.53 0.39
C VAL A 514 -19.17 2.77 0.97
N TYR A 515 -18.66 3.93 0.55
CA TYR A 515 -19.30 5.23 0.68
C TYR A 515 -20.00 5.55 -0.64
N TYR A 516 -21.33 5.48 -0.66
CA TYR A 516 -22.13 5.75 -1.85
C TYR A 516 -22.15 7.26 -2.13
N GLU A 517 -21.41 7.68 -3.15
CA GLU A 517 -21.15 9.10 -3.47
C GLU A 517 -22.25 9.71 -4.36
N ASP A 518 -22.83 8.91 -5.25
CA ASP A 518 -23.73 9.39 -6.30
C ASP A 518 -25.00 10.05 -5.75
N GLU A 519 -25.44 9.67 -4.54
CA GLU A 519 -26.59 10.24 -3.86
C GLU A 519 -26.46 11.76 -3.63
N LYS A 520 -25.22 12.28 -3.54
CA LYS A 520 -25.00 13.73 -3.46
C LYS A 520 -25.47 14.47 -4.72
N LYS A 521 -25.41 13.81 -5.88
CA LYS A 521 -25.73 14.40 -7.18
C LYS A 521 -27.06 13.92 -7.76
N PHE A 522 -27.45 12.68 -7.51
CA PHE A 522 -28.57 12.02 -8.16
C PHE A 522 -29.59 11.53 -7.14
N ASP A 523 -30.87 11.75 -7.42
CA ASP A 523 -31.99 11.26 -6.61
C ASP A 523 -32.54 9.97 -7.24
N TYR A 524 -31.80 8.86 -7.07
CA TYR A 524 -32.20 7.58 -7.65
C TYR A 524 -33.49 7.05 -7.03
N SER A 525 -34.29 6.35 -7.86
CA SER A 525 -35.50 5.68 -7.41
C SER A 525 -35.16 4.55 -6.43
N LYS A 526 -36.12 4.19 -5.57
CA LYS A 526 -35.97 3.07 -4.64
C LYS A 526 -35.53 1.78 -5.36
N ASP A 527 -36.11 1.49 -6.51
CA ASP A 527 -35.79 0.27 -7.28
C ASP A 527 -34.34 0.31 -7.80
N GLN A 528 -33.86 1.47 -8.27
CA GLN A 528 -32.46 1.65 -8.67
C GLN A 528 -31.50 1.49 -7.49
N LEU A 529 -31.87 1.97 -6.30
CA LEU A 529 -31.09 1.76 -5.09
C LEU A 529 -31.04 0.27 -4.68
N VAL A 530 -32.18 -0.43 -4.72
CA VAL A 530 -32.24 -1.88 -4.46
C VAL A 530 -31.35 -2.64 -5.45
N ASP A 531 -31.38 -2.23 -6.71
CA ASP A 531 -30.49 -2.75 -7.74
C ASP A 531 -29.03 -2.55 -7.34
N ASP A 532 -28.57 -1.35 -7.00
CA ASP A 532 -27.19 -1.10 -6.59
C ASP A 532 -26.77 -1.92 -5.35
N LEU A 533 -27.67 -2.04 -4.37
CA LEU A 533 -27.47 -2.89 -3.19
C LEU A 533 -27.33 -4.37 -3.57
N ASN A 534 -28.08 -4.86 -4.55
CA ASN A 534 -27.94 -6.23 -5.06
C ASN A 534 -26.66 -6.43 -5.85
N TYR A 535 -26.21 -5.40 -6.57
CA TYR A 535 -24.92 -5.41 -7.26
C TYR A 535 -23.76 -5.57 -6.26
N LEU A 536 -23.78 -4.80 -5.16
CA LEU A 536 -22.76 -4.92 -4.11
C LEU A 536 -22.79 -6.30 -3.44
N LYS A 537 -23.98 -6.89 -3.25
CA LYS A 537 -24.11 -8.29 -2.79
C LYS A 537 -23.52 -9.30 -3.76
N LYS A 538 -23.79 -9.12 -5.04
CA LYS A 538 -23.27 -9.99 -6.11
C LYS A 538 -21.74 -10.00 -6.12
N TRP A 539 -21.11 -8.84 -6.00
CA TRP A 539 -19.67 -8.72 -6.23
C TRP A 539 -18.81 -8.71 -4.98
N PHE A 540 -19.30 -8.21 -3.85
CA PHE A 540 -18.44 -7.89 -2.71
C PHE A 540 -18.97 -8.38 -1.37
N ALA A 541 -20.27 -8.23 -1.08
CA ALA A 541 -20.78 -8.41 0.28
C ALA A 541 -20.74 -9.86 0.79
N TRP A 542 -20.49 -10.83 -0.09
CA TRP A 542 -20.24 -12.23 0.28
C TRP A 542 -18.82 -12.46 0.82
N HIS A 543 -17.90 -11.52 0.61
CA HIS A 543 -16.50 -11.65 0.99
C HIS A 543 -16.33 -11.54 2.50
N GLU A 544 -15.43 -12.32 3.10
CA GLU A 544 -15.24 -12.36 4.56
C GLU A 544 -14.66 -11.07 5.15
N ALA A 545 -14.03 -10.24 4.32
CA ALA A 545 -13.57 -8.90 4.68
C ALA A 545 -14.63 -7.81 4.50
N TRP A 546 -15.86 -8.12 4.05
CA TRP A 546 -16.93 -7.13 3.97
C TRP A 546 -17.63 -6.92 5.32
N ALA A 547 -17.85 -5.66 5.68
CA ALA A 547 -18.45 -5.27 6.96
C ALA A 547 -19.91 -5.71 7.10
N HIS A 548 -20.23 -6.31 8.24
CA HIS A 548 -21.58 -6.68 8.62
C HIS A 548 -21.95 -6.08 9.99
N LYS A 549 -23.24 -5.83 10.21
CA LYS A 549 -23.81 -5.45 11.51
C LYS A 549 -25.22 -6.01 11.61
N ASP A 550 -25.49 -6.70 12.70
CA ASP A 550 -26.77 -7.37 12.96
C ASP A 550 -27.13 -8.37 11.84
N GLY A 551 -26.11 -9.07 11.34
CA GLY A 551 -26.22 -10.02 10.23
C GLY A 551 -26.48 -9.40 8.85
N LYS A 552 -26.44 -8.07 8.72
CA LYS A 552 -26.64 -7.37 7.45
C LYS A 552 -25.34 -6.73 6.96
N PRO A 553 -25.06 -6.73 5.65
CA PRO A 553 -23.93 -5.97 5.12
C PRO A 553 -24.15 -4.48 5.36
N VAL A 554 -23.06 -3.77 5.69
CA VAL A 554 -23.06 -2.34 6.01
C VAL A 554 -22.82 -1.52 4.75
N ILE A 555 -23.47 -0.36 4.64
CA ILE A 555 -23.21 0.66 3.61
C ILE A 555 -23.29 2.07 4.20
N PHE A 556 -22.39 2.97 3.79
CA PHE A 556 -22.40 4.39 4.15
C PHE A 556 -22.87 5.24 2.97
N ILE A 557 -23.66 6.27 3.22
CA ILE A 557 -24.27 7.10 2.17
C ILE A 557 -23.85 8.56 2.32
N TRP A 558 -23.19 9.10 1.30
CA TRP A 558 -22.88 10.52 1.24
C TRP A 558 -24.05 11.29 0.64
N ASN A 559 -24.57 12.27 1.39
CA ASN A 559 -25.65 13.13 0.91
C ASN A 559 -25.53 14.55 1.47
N GLU A 560 -26.20 15.48 0.79
CA GLU A 560 -26.41 16.88 1.19
C GLU A 560 -27.91 17.24 1.11
N LYS A 561 -28.78 16.27 1.39
CA LYS A 561 -30.23 16.34 1.18
C LYS A 561 -30.98 16.49 2.52
N GLU A 562 -32.31 16.34 2.47
CA GLU A 562 -33.21 16.37 3.63
C GLU A 562 -33.94 15.02 3.79
N CYS A 563 -34.94 14.91 4.68
CA CYS A 563 -35.57 13.63 5.06
C CYS A 563 -36.08 12.70 3.94
N GLU A 564 -36.32 13.19 2.72
CA GLU A 564 -36.65 12.34 1.57
C GLU A 564 -35.55 11.30 1.28
N VAL A 565 -34.28 11.66 1.46
CA VAL A 565 -33.16 10.72 1.26
C VAL A 565 -33.25 9.56 2.24
N ALA A 566 -33.61 9.84 3.50
CA ALA A 566 -33.79 8.83 4.52
C ALA A 566 -34.98 7.92 4.20
N GLU A 567 -36.09 8.47 3.69
CA GLU A 567 -37.23 7.66 3.25
C GLU A 567 -36.85 6.67 2.13
N ARG A 568 -36.16 7.14 1.08
CA ARG A 568 -35.74 6.28 -0.04
C ARG A 568 -34.75 5.19 0.40
N TRP A 569 -33.71 5.59 1.13
CA TRP A 569 -32.65 4.67 1.54
C TRP A 569 -33.10 3.66 2.59
N VAL A 570 -33.92 4.05 3.56
CA VAL A 570 -34.48 3.12 4.55
C VAL A 570 -35.39 2.09 3.87
N ALA A 571 -36.22 2.52 2.93
CA ALA A 571 -37.08 1.61 2.18
C ALA A 571 -36.25 0.62 1.34
N ALA A 572 -35.27 1.11 0.59
CA ALA A 572 -34.40 0.27 -0.25
C ALA A 572 -33.55 -0.70 0.60
N ALA A 573 -32.92 -0.22 1.68
CA ALA A 573 -32.09 -1.05 2.56
C ALA A 573 -32.91 -2.12 3.29
N LYS A 574 -34.14 -1.81 3.69
CA LYS A 574 -35.05 -2.79 4.30
C LYS A 574 -35.42 -3.90 3.31
N GLU A 575 -35.74 -3.53 2.08
CA GLU A 575 -36.10 -4.49 1.02
C GLU A 575 -34.91 -5.36 0.62
N ALA A 576 -33.74 -4.73 0.42
CA ALA A 576 -32.53 -5.43 0.02
C ALA A 576 -31.83 -6.12 1.19
N GLY A 577 -32.17 -5.85 2.46
CA GLY A 577 -31.53 -6.42 3.64
C GLY A 577 -30.11 -5.91 3.88
N TRP A 578 -29.97 -4.61 4.16
CA TRP A 578 -28.72 -3.90 4.44
C TRP A 578 -28.81 -3.10 5.74
N TYR A 579 -27.66 -2.87 6.38
CA TYR A 579 -27.49 -1.92 7.47
C TYR A 579 -27.02 -0.59 6.87
N VAL A 580 -27.89 0.42 6.86
CA VAL A 580 -27.61 1.70 6.18
C VAL A 580 -27.18 2.78 7.17
N VAL A 581 -26.06 3.44 6.87
CA VAL A 581 -25.52 4.58 7.63
C VAL A 581 -25.59 5.84 6.76
N LEU A 582 -26.49 6.77 7.10
CA LEU A 582 -26.65 8.01 6.34
C LEU A 582 -25.81 9.14 6.94
N LYS A 583 -25.19 9.94 6.06
CA LYS A 583 -24.62 11.21 6.49
C LYS A 583 -25.73 12.13 7.01
N LEU A 584 -25.50 12.74 8.17
CA LEU A 584 -26.45 13.67 8.78
C LEU A 584 -26.57 15.00 8.00
N PHE A 585 -27.73 15.64 8.16
CA PHE A 585 -28.13 16.95 7.60
C PHE A 585 -29.01 17.70 8.61
N GLY A 586 -29.49 18.91 8.29
CA GLY A 586 -30.31 19.69 9.21
C GLY A 586 -31.56 18.94 9.71
N ARG A 587 -31.82 18.93 11.02
CA ARG A 587 -33.02 18.27 11.63
C ARG A 587 -33.17 16.77 11.31
N TRP A 588 -32.08 16.05 11.03
CA TRP A 588 -32.09 14.60 10.75
C TRP A 588 -32.84 13.74 11.78
N LYS A 589 -32.82 14.13 13.07
CA LYS A 589 -33.56 13.45 14.15
C LYS A 589 -35.09 13.56 14.03
N GLU A 590 -35.59 14.51 13.24
CA GLU A 590 -37.02 14.74 13.04
C GLU A 590 -37.59 13.93 11.86
N CYS A 591 -36.74 13.25 11.07
CA CYS A 591 -37.21 12.45 9.96
C CYS A 591 -38.05 11.26 10.45
N THR A 592 -39.22 11.07 9.83
CA THR A 592 -40.14 9.96 10.16
C THR A 592 -39.46 8.59 10.01
N ASN A 593 -38.67 8.42 8.95
CA ASN A 593 -37.89 7.22 8.70
C ASN A 593 -36.45 7.46 9.14
N GLN A 594 -35.99 6.70 10.13
CA GLN A 594 -34.61 6.73 10.58
C GLN A 594 -33.83 5.54 9.97
N PRO A 595 -32.61 5.76 9.45
CA PRO A 595 -31.68 4.69 9.08
C PRO A 595 -31.26 3.86 10.29
N ASP A 596 -30.56 2.74 10.04
CA ASP A 596 -29.98 1.94 11.11
C ASP A 596 -28.94 2.76 11.92
N SER A 597 -28.23 3.69 11.27
CA SER A 597 -27.38 4.66 11.95
C SER A 597 -27.14 5.94 11.15
N TRP A 598 -26.51 6.92 11.80
CA TRP A 598 -26.09 8.18 11.19
C TRP A 598 -24.59 8.40 11.41
N HIS A 599 -23.95 9.09 10.47
CA HIS A 599 -22.58 9.55 10.62
C HIS A 599 -22.42 11.01 10.23
N GLN A 600 -21.27 11.60 10.60
CA GLN A 600 -20.81 12.86 10.05
C GLN A 600 -19.59 12.66 9.16
N TYR A 601 -19.53 13.42 8.07
CA TYR A 601 -18.34 13.61 7.24
C TYR A 601 -18.05 15.10 7.14
N GLY A 602 -16.79 15.47 7.35
CA GLY A 602 -16.30 16.84 7.26
C GLY A 602 -15.09 17.06 8.15
N VAL A 603 -14.38 18.16 7.88
CA VAL A 603 -13.27 18.66 8.70
C VAL A 603 -13.68 20.02 9.26
N SER A 604 -13.26 20.34 10.48
CA SER A 604 -13.44 21.66 11.07
C SER A 604 -12.21 22.04 11.91
N GLU A 605 -12.20 23.24 12.51
CA GLU A 605 -11.14 23.65 13.45
C GLU A 605 -11.06 22.75 14.70
N SER A 606 -12.09 21.95 14.97
CA SER A 606 -12.16 20.95 16.04
C SER A 606 -12.66 19.59 15.51
N TYR A 607 -12.63 18.57 16.37
CA TYR A 607 -13.39 17.34 16.14
C TYR A 607 -14.91 17.63 16.09
N LEU A 608 -15.63 16.78 15.39
CA LEU A 608 -17.08 16.84 15.22
C LEU A 608 -17.73 15.71 16.04
N GLU A 609 -18.44 16.07 17.11
CA GLU A 609 -19.10 15.11 18.01
C GLU A 609 -20.62 15.23 17.91
N TYR A 610 -21.28 14.11 17.61
CA TYR A 610 -22.73 14.01 17.57
C TYR A 610 -23.18 12.89 18.50
N THR A 611 -23.90 13.28 19.56
CA THR A 611 -24.37 12.37 20.61
C THR A 611 -25.14 11.20 20.02
N ASP A 612 -24.84 10.01 20.52
CA ASP A 612 -25.39 8.70 20.16
C ASP A 612 -25.03 8.18 18.75
N THR A 613 -24.25 8.92 17.96
CA THR A 613 -23.95 8.54 16.57
C THR A 613 -22.46 8.42 16.29
N SER A 614 -21.74 9.55 16.26
CA SER A 614 -20.40 9.57 15.71
C SER A 614 -19.49 10.64 16.33
N PHE A 615 -18.21 10.32 16.37
CA PHE A 615 -17.11 11.22 16.66
C PHE A 615 -16.19 11.24 15.44
N THR A 616 -16.05 12.38 14.78
CA THR A 616 -15.27 12.51 13.53
C THR A 616 -14.10 13.45 13.73
N ILE A 617 -12.92 13.03 13.29
CA ILE A 617 -11.69 13.83 13.30
C ILE A 617 -11.11 13.90 11.89
N GLY A 618 -10.53 15.04 11.55
CA GLY A 618 -9.76 15.22 10.33
C GLY A 618 -8.56 16.13 10.60
N PRO A 619 -7.38 15.83 10.03
CA PRO A 619 -6.15 16.51 10.43
C PRO A 619 -6.06 17.93 9.87
N GLY A 620 -6.84 18.28 8.84
CA GLY A 620 -6.88 19.57 8.16
C GLY A 620 -7.59 19.44 6.82
N PHE A 621 -7.79 20.55 6.13
CA PHE A 621 -8.47 20.63 4.84
C PHE A 621 -7.80 21.68 3.95
N PHE A 622 -7.15 21.22 2.88
CA PHE A 622 -6.45 22.08 1.93
C PHE A 622 -6.60 21.53 0.53
N LYS A 623 -7.67 21.95 -0.16
CA LYS A 623 -7.92 21.56 -1.54
C LYS A 623 -6.74 21.92 -2.43
N ALA A 624 -6.40 21.01 -3.36
CA ALA A 624 -5.30 21.18 -4.31
C ALA A 624 -5.37 22.52 -5.08
N ASN A 625 -6.57 22.97 -5.44
CA ASN A 625 -6.81 24.20 -6.20
C ASN A 625 -7.09 25.45 -5.34
N ALA A 626 -6.91 25.36 -4.02
CA ALA A 626 -7.03 26.52 -3.13
C ALA A 626 -5.67 27.22 -2.94
N ASP A 627 -5.71 28.54 -2.73
CA ASP A 627 -4.53 29.36 -2.43
C ASP A 627 -4.11 29.22 -0.96
N GLU A 628 -5.08 29.05 -0.06
CA GLU A 628 -4.88 28.88 1.38
C GLU A 628 -5.71 27.70 1.92
N ALA A 629 -5.26 27.14 3.04
CA ALA A 629 -5.99 26.05 3.70
C ALA A 629 -7.25 26.60 4.38
N GLU A 630 -8.41 26.00 4.10
CA GLU A 630 -9.67 26.32 4.79
C GLU A 630 -9.56 25.92 6.27
N HIS A 631 -8.94 24.76 6.52
CA HIS A 631 -8.55 24.32 7.86
C HIS A 631 -7.08 23.91 7.84
N PRO A 632 -6.17 24.70 8.45
CA PRO A 632 -4.77 24.33 8.60
C PRO A 632 -4.62 22.98 9.29
N ARG A 633 -3.55 22.25 8.95
CA ARG A 633 -3.30 20.97 9.60
C ARG A 633 -2.99 21.15 11.09
N VAL A 634 -3.62 20.34 11.94
CA VAL A 634 -3.40 20.37 13.38
C VAL A 634 -2.04 19.80 13.77
N SER A 635 -1.50 20.28 14.88
CA SER A 635 -0.24 19.77 15.44
C SER A 635 -0.39 18.33 15.93
N ARG A 636 0.73 17.64 16.11
CA ARG A 636 0.76 16.28 16.64
C ARG A 636 0.09 16.19 18.01
N GLU A 637 0.36 17.12 18.90
CA GLU A 637 -0.15 17.13 20.28
C GLU A 637 -1.68 17.23 20.28
N LEU A 638 -2.21 18.18 19.50
CA LEU A 638 -3.65 18.39 19.40
C LEU A 638 -4.35 17.20 18.73
N TRP A 639 -3.76 16.65 17.68
CA TRP A 639 -4.27 15.43 17.04
C TRP A 639 -4.33 14.26 18.00
N CYS A 640 -3.23 13.97 18.72
CA CYS A 640 -3.18 12.93 19.74
C CYS A 640 -4.21 13.16 20.86
N GLU A 641 -4.44 14.42 21.28
CA GLU A 641 -5.52 14.76 22.23
C GLU A 641 -6.90 14.41 21.66
N TRP A 642 -7.16 14.72 20.39
CA TRP A 642 -8.43 14.38 19.73
C TRP A 642 -8.63 12.87 19.61
N VAL A 643 -7.57 12.09 19.36
CA VAL A 643 -7.63 10.63 19.38
C VAL A 643 -8.01 10.10 20.76
N VAL A 644 -7.46 10.68 21.84
CA VAL A 644 -7.86 10.31 23.21
C VAL A 644 -9.33 10.60 23.45
N LYS A 645 -9.80 11.82 23.10
CA LYS A 645 -11.21 12.20 23.25
C LYS A 645 -12.15 11.31 22.45
N MET A 646 -11.78 11.00 21.20
CA MET A 646 -12.53 10.08 20.35
C MET A 646 -12.68 8.72 21.01
N LYS A 647 -11.59 8.15 21.53
CA LYS A 647 -11.61 6.87 22.24
C LYS A 647 -12.46 6.92 23.52
N GLU A 648 -12.36 7.99 24.29
CA GLU A 648 -13.09 8.18 25.55
C GLU A 648 -14.59 8.42 25.34
N SER A 649 -14.98 8.96 24.18
CA SER A 649 -16.39 9.23 23.84
C SER A 649 -17.26 7.96 23.85
N LYS A 650 -16.67 6.80 23.50
CA LYS A 650 -17.37 5.52 23.29
C LYS A 650 -18.55 5.62 22.31
N LEU A 651 -18.58 6.65 21.46
CA LEU A 651 -19.61 6.78 20.44
C LEU A 651 -19.48 5.65 19.41
N PRO A 652 -20.61 5.18 18.84
CA PRO A 652 -20.62 4.01 17.95
C PRO A 652 -19.63 4.12 16.80
N TRP A 653 -19.64 5.25 16.07
CA TRP A 653 -18.73 5.50 14.96
C TRP A 653 -17.62 6.47 15.34
N GLN A 654 -16.37 6.03 15.27
CA GLN A 654 -15.17 6.84 15.47
C GLN A 654 -14.48 7.01 14.12
N LEU A 655 -14.70 8.13 13.45
CA LEU A 655 -14.41 8.29 12.02
C LEU A 655 -13.23 9.21 11.74
N ILE A 656 -12.37 8.79 10.82
CA ILE A 656 -11.20 9.54 10.35
C ILE A 656 -11.45 10.01 8.93
N VAL A 657 -11.48 11.33 8.75
CA VAL A 657 -11.54 12.02 7.45
C VAL A 657 -10.15 12.60 7.15
N SER A 658 -9.33 11.95 6.34
CA SER A 658 -9.52 10.67 5.64
C SER A 658 -8.23 9.86 5.68
N PHE A 659 -8.24 8.58 5.29
CA PHE A 659 -7.00 7.83 5.10
C PHE A 659 -6.14 8.51 4.03
N ASN A 660 -6.64 8.66 2.81
CA ASN A 660 -5.84 9.06 1.65
C ASN A 660 -6.53 10.01 0.66
N GLU A 661 -7.43 10.91 1.09
CA GLU A 661 -7.97 11.92 0.17
C GLU A 661 -6.98 13.09 -0.01
N TRP A 662 -6.06 12.91 -0.95
CA TRP A 662 -4.99 13.87 -1.24
C TRP A 662 -5.50 15.14 -1.94
N GLY A 663 -6.58 15.07 -2.72
CA GLY A 663 -7.18 16.20 -3.44
C GLY A 663 -7.76 17.26 -2.51
N GLU A 664 -8.36 16.83 -1.40
CA GLU A 664 -8.85 17.69 -0.31
C GLU A 664 -7.81 17.97 0.78
N GLY A 665 -6.65 17.31 0.73
CA GLY A 665 -5.58 17.48 1.71
C GLY A 665 -5.95 16.98 3.11
N THR A 666 -6.90 16.04 3.21
CA THR A 666 -7.41 15.48 4.48
C THR A 666 -6.71 14.17 4.89
N ALA A 667 -5.86 13.62 4.02
CA ALA A 667 -5.17 12.34 4.22
C ALA A 667 -4.40 12.26 5.54
N VAL A 668 -4.50 11.13 6.27
CA VAL A 668 -3.64 10.74 7.40
C VAL A 668 -2.55 9.74 7.01
N GLU A 669 -2.63 9.16 5.81
CA GLU A 669 -1.60 8.32 5.20
C GLU A 669 -0.23 8.98 5.32
N SER A 670 0.83 8.18 5.46
CA SER A 670 2.18 8.71 5.64
C SER A 670 2.61 9.61 4.49
N ALA A 671 3.07 10.81 4.82
CA ALA A 671 3.63 11.77 3.86
C ALA A 671 5.01 12.24 4.27
N VAL A 672 5.69 12.89 3.32
CA VAL A 672 6.98 13.57 3.55
C VAL A 672 6.83 14.65 4.62
N GLU A 673 5.72 15.40 4.58
CA GLU A 673 5.46 16.57 5.42
C GLU A 673 5.19 16.21 6.89
N TRP A 674 4.77 14.98 7.18
CA TRP A 674 4.51 14.49 8.54
C TRP A 674 5.14 13.11 8.79
N LYS A 675 6.33 12.91 8.23
CA LYS A 675 7.11 11.70 8.44
C LYS A 675 7.37 11.45 9.92
N SER A 676 7.34 10.17 10.31
CA SER A 676 7.72 9.72 11.65
C SER A 676 8.70 8.55 11.57
N ASP A 677 9.27 8.18 12.73
CA ASP A 677 10.23 7.08 12.84
C ASP A 677 9.60 5.70 12.63
N SER A 678 8.28 5.56 12.75
CA SER A 678 7.57 4.30 12.48
C SER A 678 7.47 3.99 10.99
N GLY A 679 7.61 5.00 10.13
CA GLY A 679 7.33 4.91 8.69
C GLY A 679 5.87 5.18 8.31
N TYR A 680 4.94 5.26 9.28
CA TYR A 680 3.50 5.47 9.04
C TYR A 680 3.04 6.93 9.19
N GLY A 681 3.92 7.82 9.66
CA GLY A 681 3.62 9.23 9.84
C GLY A 681 2.91 9.54 11.16
N ILE A 682 2.96 10.82 11.56
CA ILE A 682 2.53 11.23 12.91
C ILE A 682 1.05 10.97 13.19
N TYR A 683 0.19 11.03 12.17
CA TYR A 683 -1.25 10.92 12.34
C TYR A 683 -1.66 9.49 12.66
N LEU A 684 -1.18 8.51 11.88
CA LEU A 684 -1.37 7.09 12.16
C LEU A 684 -0.66 6.65 13.44
N ASP A 685 0.50 7.22 13.76
CA ASP A 685 1.18 6.97 15.04
C ASP A 685 0.34 7.39 16.25
N CYS A 686 -0.27 8.57 16.22
CA CYS A 686 -1.19 9.01 17.27
C CYS A 686 -2.44 8.11 17.34
N LEU A 687 -2.96 7.64 16.20
CA LEU A 687 -4.08 6.70 16.18
C LEU A 687 -3.71 5.34 16.82
N HIS A 688 -2.48 4.89 16.61
CA HIS A 688 -1.93 3.67 17.21
C HIS A 688 -1.75 3.80 18.73
N ASP A 689 -1.05 4.83 19.20
CA ASP A 689 -0.77 5.07 20.62
C ASP A 689 -0.66 6.57 20.94
N PRO A 690 -1.79 7.25 21.24
CA PRO A 690 -1.78 8.70 21.43
C PRO A 690 -1.00 9.13 22.67
N VAL A 691 -0.84 8.25 23.68
CA VAL A 691 -0.11 8.55 24.92
C VAL A 691 1.40 8.56 24.65
N ARG A 692 1.89 7.53 23.94
CA ARG A 692 3.29 7.43 23.58
C ARG A 692 3.71 8.51 22.59
N TYR A 693 2.90 8.80 21.58
CA TYR A 693 3.28 9.72 20.51
C TYR A 693 2.97 11.19 20.82
N GLY A 694 1.96 11.46 21.66
CA GLY A 694 1.64 12.83 22.10
C GLY A 694 2.61 13.40 23.13
N SER A 695 3.44 12.56 23.76
CA SER A 695 4.46 12.98 24.73
C SER A 695 5.86 13.18 24.11
N GLN A 696 6.02 12.89 22.82
CA GLN A 696 7.27 13.13 22.09
C GLN A 696 7.37 14.60 21.71
N LYS A 697 8.49 15.26 22.06
CA LYS A 697 8.75 16.63 21.60
C LYS A 697 8.94 16.63 20.08
N GLU A 698 8.31 17.57 19.39
CA GLU A 698 8.61 17.87 17.98
C GLU A 698 10.12 18.07 17.80
N LEU A 699 10.68 17.42 16.77
CA LEU A 699 12.11 17.38 16.46
C LEU A 699 12.57 18.62 15.69
#